data_AF-A0A8S4E5R6-F1
#
_entry.id   AF-A0A8S4E5R6-F1
#
_cell.length_a   1.000
_cell.length_b   1.000
_cell.length_c   1.000
_cell.angle_alpha   90.00
_cell.angle_beta   90.00
_cell.angle_gamma   90.00
#
_symmetry.space_group_name_H-M   'P 1'
#
loop_
_entity.id
_entity.type
_entity.pdbx_description
1 polymer ?
#
loop_
_entity_poly.entity_id
_entity_poly.type
_entity_poly.pdbx_seq_one_letter_code
_entity_poly.pdbx_strand_id
1 'polypeptide(L)'
;MDVDLLRPGTVPLSPDTILWFEFLLDPNLLKNHLCKPSPEPTGCELIIEFLSVDNKNGGSKPTSERVVDLDVPSSPQSASTSPPAVQFTRKQLALKILALKVAAHLRWNLDILESKLPPIIQQQLMQDLVYMATNGAFSVPPQDISLELLHKAEVQFALTMYHRWIIRFPVKAALYAKATKLPFIHLPGMIPDTGYSPLNPSFEKILRCCEATRVQSIRYLDDVLAYYEPTSTAGRRESKKIKIPVMEAFLTLTEDTGDLNHNWDAGDIEVSQYEFTMQIHFDLCCNYFFYAQHDLAKKHILGCRENSNLLDREIAFYGYGSHKTMPWGDFYFASVAKDDILGYIRALNLGLEVLNEEPSLLQKLQESVANHYTGIISVLQADNLAREIPLVQRQMVELDIQGSASGGAVAAARDLLPRVAALNAVRYALDGGLPSTQPDFVNKFKIVGIKFFDILFWALAPVLMSELGEKEWENLRMFFLHLATSQCQIPIDRIDEYMKKHVGDSSKTIRRKLISDSELNIIVNDIANSDDESVEIPRLLLGDDWDAPGLDCKAVPELEMGRLKKRLIEASTADDVRMCLVKLAMMAPASPLWKLSPSWKPAGALGAALGALPRGFLQDFGYVVSGAARARAEAGCARVALSLLSVLEGEARGQLGGGGGQLGGGGALARLLGWELLLLQVLVVLAEWPHHRLNLAALAAKCKACIAAASSGDQLVPRPQVLNNSRSMLDPASERVRVGGRGRGHGVAGGGAGVAGDAAAALCAACLELQRGKAARKLPRALWDLALSVYSNAPGPTKRSAGGAAHSRDAAAAAEARHAFHGFLATLREPLAITVMLSVLARIYNVITDDPATELVIEYLALWPGGVSALSSHNARLVLDAAADVLERSLRLYPYNTSWLRLYGDVEAAAGRPAAALRRYLCSLAAGSWHFAKRAPDEGATARRAARCCVAVGAPTAAAALCQLPDEPDYTPAFKCLAEKTGNASDAMDAYYGTIWDGTLLEVAVAFHARRGEGGRRARAVKAAGALELNANNSEDIQREAAATRRARLLRALTNQYVA
;
A
#
# COMPACT_ATOMS: atom_id res chain seq x y z
N MET A 1 13.26 -55.17 4.63
CA MET A 1 14.06 -56.23 5.28
C MET A 1 15.08 -56.63 4.25
N ASP A 2 16.15 -55.84 4.13
CA ASP A 2 17.24 -56.15 3.20
C ASP A 2 18.03 -57.30 3.81
N VAL A 3 17.99 -58.44 3.13
CA VAL A 3 18.79 -59.61 3.50
C VAL A 3 20.21 -59.30 3.07
N ASP A 4 21.12 -59.23 4.03
CA ASP A 4 22.56 -59.00 3.84
C ASP A 4 23.11 -60.14 2.96
N LEU A 5 23.17 -59.91 1.63
CA LEU A 5 23.49 -60.91 0.60
C LEU A 5 24.92 -61.46 0.74
N LEU A 6 25.72 -61.00 1.70
CA LEU A 6 27.13 -61.39 1.84
C LEU A 6 27.43 -62.09 3.18
N ARG A 7 26.39 -62.49 3.94
CA ARG A 7 26.53 -63.27 5.18
C ARG A 7 25.79 -64.61 5.11
N PRO A 8 26.29 -65.67 5.78
CA PRO A 8 25.51 -66.86 6.05
C PRO A 8 24.34 -66.52 7.00
N GLY A 9 23.16 -66.29 6.43
CA GLY A 9 21.90 -66.30 7.17
C GLY A 9 21.40 -67.73 7.37
N THR A 10 20.43 -67.91 8.27
CA THR A 10 19.75 -69.19 8.52
C THR A 10 18.78 -69.62 7.40
N VAL A 11 18.80 -68.91 6.26
CA VAL A 11 18.06 -69.19 5.03
C VAL A 11 19.05 -69.72 3.99
N PRO A 12 18.74 -70.75 3.18
CA PRO A 12 19.65 -71.24 2.15
C PRO A 12 20.05 -70.10 1.21
N LEU A 13 21.35 -69.76 1.21
CA LEU A 13 21.92 -68.82 0.26
C LEU A 13 21.71 -69.35 -1.17
N SER A 14 21.40 -68.46 -2.11
CA SER A 14 21.41 -68.82 -3.53
C SER A 14 22.82 -69.32 -3.89
N PRO A 15 22.96 -70.38 -4.71
CA PRO A 15 24.28 -70.84 -5.16
C PRO A 15 25.06 -69.78 -5.94
N ASP A 16 24.41 -68.71 -6.39
CA ASP A 16 25.02 -67.59 -7.12
C ASP A 16 25.49 -66.43 -6.21
N THR A 17 25.32 -66.54 -4.89
CA THR A 17 25.66 -65.49 -3.93
C THR A 17 27.14 -65.55 -3.54
N ILE A 18 27.94 -64.58 -4.00
CA ILE A 18 29.39 -64.49 -3.73
C ILE A 18 29.63 -63.80 -2.38
N LEU A 19 30.25 -64.46 -1.40
CA LEU A 19 30.57 -63.85 -0.10
C LEU A 19 31.85 -62.99 -0.16
N TRP A 20 31.99 -61.99 0.73
CA TRP A 20 33.13 -61.03 0.67
C TRP A 20 34.50 -61.71 0.75
N PHE A 21 34.62 -62.82 1.49
CA PHE A 21 35.88 -63.53 1.65
C PHE A 21 36.23 -64.40 0.44
N GLU A 22 35.28 -64.73 -0.43
CA GLU A 22 35.55 -65.47 -1.67
C GLU A 22 36.43 -64.66 -2.62
N PHE A 23 36.32 -63.32 -2.59
CA PHE A 23 37.24 -62.42 -3.30
C PHE A 23 38.69 -62.47 -2.79
N LEU A 24 38.93 -62.98 -1.57
CA LEU A 24 40.27 -63.23 -1.06
C LEU A 24 40.80 -64.61 -1.45
N LEU A 25 39.92 -65.57 -1.70
CA LEU A 25 40.27 -66.95 -2.05
C LEU A 25 40.56 -67.11 -3.54
N ASP A 26 39.78 -66.46 -4.41
CA ASP A 26 40.01 -66.42 -5.86
C ASP A 26 40.48 -65.02 -6.32
N PRO A 27 41.76 -64.86 -6.72
CA PRO A 27 42.32 -63.57 -7.11
C PRO A 27 41.69 -62.98 -8.37
N ASN A 28 41.05 -63.79 -9.23
CA ASN A 28 40.42 -63.32 -10.47
C ASN A 28 38.93 -63.00 -10.30
N LEU A 29 38.30 -63.46 -9.21
CA LEU A 29 36.86 -63.32 -8.98
C LEU A 29 36.41 -61.86 -8.93
N LEU A 30 37.19 -60.99 -8.28
CA LEU A 30 36.87 -59.57 -8.18
C LEU A 30 36.86 -58.89 -9.56
N LYS A 31 37.88 -59.16 -10.37
CA LYS A 31 37.99 -58.60 -11.73
C LYS A 31 36.86 -59.11 -12.63
N ASN A 32 36.59 -60.41 -12.61
CA ASN A 32 35.51 -61.02 -13.38
C ASN A 32 34.13 -60.50 -12.96
N HIS A 33 33.93 -60.26 -11.66
CA HIS A 33 32.69 -59.69 -11.13
C HIS A 33 32.47 -58.26 -11.63
N LEU A 34 33.46 -57.39 -11.47
CA LEU A 34 33.35 -55.98 -11.86
C LEU A 34 33.22 -55.78 -13.38
N CYS A 35 33.70 -56.71 -14.20
CA CYS A 35 33.53 -56.67 -15.66
C CYS A 35 32.12 -57.05 -16.16
N LYS A 36 31.20 -57.48 -15.27
CA LYS A 36 29.80 -57.74 -15.65
C LYS A 36 29.10 -56.43 -16.06
N PRO A 37 28.11 -56.46 -16.96
CA PRO A 37 27.38 -55.24 -17.38
C PRO A 37 26.60 -54.57 -16.23
N SER A 38 26.22 -55.33 -15.20
CA SER A 38 25.56 -54.84 -13.99
C SER A 38 26.02 -55.68 -12.78
N PRO A 39 27.19 -55.37 -12.19
CA PRO A 39 27.68 -56.12 -11.05
C PRO A 39 26.81 -55.82 -9.83
N GLU A 40 26.25 -56.86 -9.21
CA GLU A 40 25.55 -56.80 -7.92
C GLU A 40 26.29 -57.67 -6.90
N PRO A 41 26.85 -57.10 -5.82
CA PRO A 41 26.93 -55.67 -5.49
C PRO A 41 27.82 -54.88 -6.47
N THR A 42 27.52 -53.60 -6.62
CA THR A 42 28.27 -52.64 -7.44
C THR A 42 29.65 -52.35 -6.83
N GLY A 43 30.56 -51.77 -7.61
CA GLY A 43 31.90 -51.41 -7.11
C GLY A 43 31.87 -50.51 -5.86
N CYS A 44 30.98 -49.51 -5.81
CA CYS A 44 30.86 -48.64 -4.63
C CYS A 44 30.29 -49.39 -3.41
N GLU A 45 29.32 -50.28 -3.61
CA GLU A 45 28.78 -51.13 -2.54
C GLU A 45 29.84 -52.10 -2.01
N LEU A 46 30.68 -52.67 -2.88
CA LEU A 46 31.82 -53.50 -2.47
C LEU A 46 32.83 -52.71 -1.63
N ILE A 47 33.15 -51.46 -2.00
CA ILE A 47 34.02 -50.60 -1.19
C ILE A 47 33.41 -50.37 0.19
N ILE A 48 32.11 -50.06 0.26
CA ILE A 48 31.39 -49.85 1.53
C ILE A 48 31.44 -51.12 2.38
N GLU A 49 31.15 -52.28 1.80
CA GLU A 49 31.18 -53.56 2.52
C GLU A 49 32.60 -53.89 3.00
N PHE A 50 33.61 -53.87 2.13
CA PHE A 50 35.00 -54.17 2.51
C PHE A 50 35.53 -53.27 3.64
N LEU A 51 35.19 -51.98 3.62
CA LEU A 51 35.64 -51.03 4.64
C LEU A 51 34.74 -50.99 5.90
N SER A 52 33.52 -51.55 5.85
CA SER A 52 32.60 -51.59 6.99
C SER A 52 32.58 -52.92 7.76
N VAL A 53 33.19 -54.00 7.23
CA VAL A 53 33.22 -55.35 7.84
C VAL A 53 33.62 -55.32 9.33
N ASP A 54 34.57 -54.46 9.71
CA ASP A 54 35.08 -54.40 11.08
C ASP A 54 34.26 -53.49 12.01
N ASN A 55 33.58 -52.47 11.49
CA ASN A 55 32.73 -51.58 12.30
C ASN A 55 31.44 -52.28 12.79
N LYS A 56 31.00 -53.34 12.11
CA LYS A 56 29.80 -54.12 12.48
C LYS A 56 30.05 -55.15 13.60
N ASN A 57 31.29 -55.39 14.03
CA ASN A 57 31.63 -56.31 15.13
C ASN A 57 31.92 -55.52 16.42
N GLY A 58 30.92 -55.40 17.29
CA GLY A 58 30.93 -54.57 18.53
C GLY A 58 31.91 -54.93 19.64
N GLY A 59 33.07 -55.52 19.34
CA GLY A 59 34.10 -55.90 20.31
C GLY A 59 35.48 -55.25 20.11
N SER A 60 35.77 -54.62 18.97
CA SER A 60 37.05 -53.95 18.72
C SER A 60 36.89 -52.43 18.84
N LYS A 61 37.73 -51.78 19.67
CA LYS A 61 37.91 -50.32 19.61
C LYS A 61 38.22 -49.92 18.17
N PRO A 62 37.56 -48.90 17.60
CA PRO A 62 37.82 -48.46 16.23
C PRO A 62 39.24 -47.92 16.14
N THR A 63 40.15 -48.68 15.53
CA THR A 63 41.58 -48.35 15.45
C THR A 63 41.87 -47.17 14.52
N SER A 64 40.88 -46.65 13.78
CA SER A 64 41.00 -45.46 12.92
C SER A 64 40.51 -44.16 13.56
N GLU A 65 39.96 -44.18 14.79
CA GLU A 65 39.56 -42.95 15.49
C GLU A 65 40.77 -42.31 16.19
N ARG A 66 41.66 -41.72 15.39
CA ARG A 66 42.45 -40.56 15.84
C ARG A 66 42.23 -39.43 14.84
N VAL A 67 41.02 -38.90 14.86
CA VAL A 67 40.87 -37.50 14.45
C VAL A 67 41.64 -36.68 15.47
N VAL A 68 42.49 -35.80 14.98
CA VAL A 68 43.15 -34.77 15.80
C VAL A 68 42.04 -34.03 16.57
N ASP A 69 41.94 -34.23 17.88
CA ASP A 69 41.07 -33.42 18.73
C ASP A 69 41.62 -31.99 18.71
N LEU A 70 40.91 -31.10 18.00
CA LEU A 70 41.27 -29.69 17.85
C LEU A 70 40.93 -28.86 19.12
N ASP A 71 40.32 -29.45 20.14
CA ASP A 71 39.83 -28.76 21.35
C ASP A 71 40.78 -28.84 22.58
N VAL A 72 42.03 -29.28 22.43
CA VAL A 72 43.01 -29.26 23.54
C VAL A 72 44.00 -28.11 23.34
N PRO A 73 44.08 -27.12 24.25
CA PRO A 73 45.11 -26.08 24.19
C PRO A 73 46.49 -26.71 24.37
N SER A 74 47.43 -26.32 23.51
CA SER A 74 48.82 -26.75 23.53
C SER A 74 49.48 -26.49 24.89
N SER A 75 49.73 -27.55 25.65
CA SER A 75 50.70 -27.56 26.77
C SER A 75 52.11 -27.81 26.24
N PRO A 76 53.16 -27.29 26.90
CA PRO A 76 54.51 -27.31 26.35
C PRO A 76 55.10 -28.71 26.36
N GLN A 77 55.86 -28.96 25.30
CA GLN A 77 56.49 -30.21 24.90
C GLN A 77 57.26 -30.90 26.04
N SER A 78 57.00 -32.20 26.21
CA SER A 78 58.01 -33.13 26.71
C SER A 78 58.44 -34.03 25.55
N ALA A 79 59.75 -34.14 25.39
CA ALA A 79 60.42 -34.81 24.30
C ALA A 79 60.16 -36.33 24.30
N SER A 80 60.32 -36.92 23.11
CA SER A 80 60.42 -38.35 22.82
C SER A 80 59.14 -39.18 22.93
N THR A 81 58.35 -39.19 21.86
CA THR A 81 57.86 -40.42 21.21
C THR A 81 57.18 -40.04 19.90
N SER A 82 57.67 -40.59 18.79
CA SER A 82 56.94 -40.57 17.52
C SER A 82 55.53 -41.14 17.73
N PRO A 83 54.50 -40.62 17.04
CA PRO A 83 53.17 -41.22 17.11
C PRO A 83 53.28 -42.71 16.74
N PRO A 84 52.64 -43.63 17.49
CA PRO A 84 52.72 -45.06 17.20
C PRO A 84 52.20 -45.30 15.78
N ALA A 85 52.99 -46.00 14.97
CA ALA A 85 52.64 -46.37 13.60
C ALA A 85 51.28 -47.08 13.61
N VAL A 86 50.37 -46.66 12.74
CA VAL A 86 49.08 -47.34 12.54
C VAL A 86 49.38 -48.75 12.02
N GLN A 87 49.13 -49.76 12.84
CA GLN A 87 49.30 -51.17 12.47
C GLN A 87 47.92 -51.78 12.23
N PHE A 88 47.64 -52.15 10.98
CA PHE A 88 46.44 -52.88 10.59
C PHE A 88 46.62 -54.38 10.81
N THR A 89 45.56 -55.08 11.19
CA THR A 89 45.56 -56.55 11.18
C THR A 89 45.66 -57.08 9.75
N ARG A 90 46.12 -58.32 9.57
CA ARG A 90 46.21 -58.96 8.24
C ARG A 90 44.86 -58.96 7.50
N LYS A 91 43.77 -59.19 8.24
CA LYS A 91 42.40 -59.14 7.71
C LYS A 91 42.05 -57.72 7.22
N GLN A 92 42.32 -56.71 8.04
CA GLN A 92 42.09 -55.30 7.67
C GLN A 92 42.87 -54.90 6.42
N LEU A 93 44.14 -55.30 6.37
CA LEU A 93 45.00 -54.99 5.26
C LEU A 93 44.51 -55.64 3.96
N ALA A 94 44.08 -56.91 4.02
CA ALA A 94 43.49 -57.61 2.88
C ALA A 94 42.20 -56.94 2.34
N LEU A 95 41.30 -56.52 3.23
CA LEU A 95 40.05 -55.84 2.86
C LEU A 95 40.30 -54.45 2.26
N LYS A 96 41.24 -53.68 2.83
CA LYS A 96 41.65 -52.37 2.30
C LYS A 96 42.27 -52.50 0.90
N ILE A 97 43.10 -53.52 0.68
CA ILE A 97 43.65 -53.84 -0.64
C ILE A 97 42.54 -54.14 -1.66
N LEU A 98 41.52 -54.92 -1.28
CA LEU A 98 40.36 -55.15 -2.15
C LEU A 98 39.60 -53.85 -2.45
N ALA A 99 39.39 -52.98 -1.47
CA ALA A 99 38.74 -51.68 -1.70
C ALA A 99 39.54 -50.79 -2.67
N LEU A 100 40.88 -50.75 -2.55
CA LEU A 100 41.75 -50.01 -3.47
C LEU A 100 41.77 -50.62 -4.88
N LYS A 101 41.70 -51.95 -5.00
CA LYS A 101 41.51 -52.64 -6.30
C LYS A 101 40.21 -52.21 -6.98
N VAL A 102 39.12 -52.10 -6.23
CA VAL A 102 37.83 -51.62 -6.76
C VAL A 102 37.92 -50.14 -7.13
N ALA A 103 38.55 -49.30 -6.30
CA ALA A 103 38.74 -47.88 -6.60
C ALA A 103 39.58 -47.65 -7.88
N ALA A 104 40.61 -48.48 -8.09
CA ALA A 104 41.40 -48.50 -9.32
C ALA A 104 40.56 -48.92 -10.54
N HIS A 105 39.64 -49.89 -10.39
CA HIS A 105 38.69 -50.26 -11.46
C HIS A 105 37.74 -49.11 -11.81
N LEU A 106 37.33 -48.31 -10.81
CA LEU A 106 36.55 -47.08 -11.00
C LEU A 106 37.41 -45.88 -11.47
N ARG A 107 38.65 -46.14 -11.91
CA ARG A 107 39.62 -45.14 -12.41
C ARG A 107 39.88 -43.99 -11.44
N TRP A 108 39.78 -44.22 -10.13
CA TRP A 108 39.97 -43.18 -9.12
C TRP A 108 39.07 -41.94 -9.32
N ASN A 109 37.91 -42.10 -9.97
CA ASN A 109 37.04 -40.97 -10.28
C ASN A 109 36.38 -40.41 -9.01
N LEU A 110 36.85 -39.26 -8.54
CA LEU A 110 36.33 -38.60 -7.33
C LEU A 110 34.85 -38.22 -7.45
N ASP A 111 34.31 -37.91 -8.63
CA ASP A 111 32.88 -37.60 -8.76
C ASP A 111 32.00 -38.84 -8.49
N ILE A 112 32.47 -40.03 -8.86
CA ILE A 112 31.80 -41.30 -8.53
C ILE A 112 31.94 -41.60 -7.03
N LEU A 113 33.15 -41.49 -6.49
CA LEU A 113 33.44 -41.81 -5.08
C LEU A 113 32.73 -40.86 -4.12
N GLU A 114 32.74 -39.55 -4.38
CA GLU A 114 32.11 -38.51 -3.56
C GLU A 114 30.57 -38.59 -3.60
N SER A 115 29.98 -39.02 -4.72
CA SER A 115 28.52 -39.12 -4.86
C SER A 115 27.94 -40.42 -4.31
N LYS A 116 28.68 -41.53 -4.41
CA LYS A 116 28.17 -42.87 -4.07
C LYS A 116 28.69 -43.44 -2.75
N LEU A 117 29.79 -42.92 -2.20
CA LEU A 117 30.33 -43.39 -0.91
C LEU A 117 29.95 -42.45 0.24
N PRO A 118 29.67 -42.97 1.46
CA PRO A 118 29.56 -42.14 2.66
C PRO A 118 30.86 -41.40 3.00
N PRO A 119 30.85 -40.19 3.60
CA PRO A 119 32.04 -39.41 3.92
C PRO A 119 33.12 -40.16 4.70
N ILE A 120 32.71 -40.99 5.66
CA ILE A 120 33.66 -41.77 6.46
C ILE A 120 34.40 -42.80 5.61
N ILE A 121 33.71 -43.42 4.64
CA ILE A 121 34.29 -44.37 3.69
C ILE A 121 35.19 -43.62 2.70
N GLN A 122 34.79 -42.42 2.25
CA GLN A 122 35.64 -41.57 1.41
C GLN A 122 36.96 -41.25 2.13
N GLN A 123 36.89 -40.79 3.39
CA GLN A 123 38.06 -40.46 4.19
C GLN A 123 38.98 -41.68 4.37
N GLN A 124 38.41 -42.82 4.75
CA GLN A 124 39.16 -44.07 4.94
C GLN A 124 39.86 -44.50 3.65
N LEU A 125 39.16 -44.49 2.52
CA LEU A 125 39.72 -44.89 1.23
C LEU A 125 40.91 -44.01 0.83
N MET A 126 40.80 -42.68 1.02
CA MET A 126 41.90 -41.77 0.70
C MET A 126 43.10 -41.95 1.65
N GLN A 127 42.85 -42.20 2.94
CA GLN A 127 43.91 -42.47 3.91
C GLN A 127 44.62 -43.80 3.64
N ASP A 128 43.86 -44.83 3.28
CA ASP A 128 44.38 -46.16 2.97
C ASP A 128 45.26 -46.12 1.72
N LEU A 129 44.88 -45.37 0.69
CA LEU A 129 45.71 -45.21 -0.52
C LEU A 129 47.10 -44.64 -0.19
N VAL A 130 47.15 -43.57 0.61
CA VAL A 130 48.43 -42.95 1.02
C VAL A 130 49.23 -43.86 1.94
N TYR A 131 48.56 -44.58 2.86
CA TYR A 131 49.22 -45.55 3.73
C TYR A 131 49.91 -46.66 2.92
N MET A 132 49.23 -47.22 1.91
CA MET A 132 49.81 -48.25 1.04
C MET A 132 50.94 -47.70 0.17
N ALA A 133 50.77 -46.51 -0.42
CA ALA A 133 51.79 -45.88 -1.28
C ALA A 133 53.09 -45.55 -0.52
N THR A 134 53.00 -45.35 0.79
CA THR A 134 54.13 -44.99 1.65
C THR A 134 54.71 -46.18 2.40
N ASN A 135 54.25 -47.40 2.09
CA ASN A 135 54.60 -48.64 2.80
C ASN A 135 54.41 -48.52 4.33
N GLY A 136 53.33 -47.85 4.76
CA GLY A 136 53.00 -47.67 6.17
C GLY A 136 53.86 -46.66 6.93
N ALA A 137 54.60 -45.79 6.22
CA ALA A 137 55.51 -44.83 6.85
C ALA A 137 54.79 -43.77 7.71
N PHE A 138 53.53 -43.42 7.44
CA PHE A 138 52.76 -42.46 8.25
C PHE A 138 51.24 -42.56 8.03
N SER A 139 50.46 -41.98 8.95
CA SER A 139 49.02 -41.70 8.79
C SER A 139 48.79 -40.28 8.23
N VAL A 140 47.78 -40.12 7.37
CA VAL A 140 47.53 -38.88 6.60
C VAL A 140 46.80 -37.79 7.40
N PRO A 141 47.08 -36.48 7.16
CA PRO A 141 48.24 -35.99 6.44
C PRO A 141 49.47 -35.90 7.36
N PRO A 142 50.65 -36.31 6.90
CA PRO A 142 51.90 -36.02 7.60
C PRO A 142 52.17 -34.50 7.55
N GLN A 143 52.76 -33.97 8.63
CA GLN A 143 53.17 -32.56 8.67
C GLN A 143 54.43 -32.31 7.84
N ASP A 144 55.31 -33.31 7.73
CA ASP A 144 56.54 -33.28 6.93
C ASP A 144 56.70 -34.59 6.13
N ILE A 145 56.96 -34.48 4.82
CA ILE A 145 57.23 -35.62 3.93
C ILE A 145 58.67 -35.49 3.45
N SER A 146 59.47 -36.56 3.54
CA SER A 146 60.82 -36.53 3.01
C SER A 146 60.81 -36.33 1.48
N LEU A 147 61.75 -35.53 0.97
CA LEU A 147 61.87 -35.28 -0.47
C LEU A 147 62.05 -36.59 -1.25
N GLU A 148 62.73 -37.59 -0.67
CA GLU A 148 62.90 -38.92 -1.29
C GLU A 148 61.58 -39.67 -1.50
N LEU A 149 60.65 -39.62 -0.53
CA LEU A 149 59.33 -40.23 -0.67
C LEU A 149 58.46 -39.45 -1.66
N LEU A 150 58.59 -38.13 -1.71
CA LEU A 150 57.81 -37.28 -2.61
C LEU A 150 58.16 -37.48 -4.10
N HIS A 151 59.38 -37.93 -4.40
CA HIS A 151 59.80 -38.24 -5.77
C HIS A 151 59.26 -39.58 -6.30
N LYS A 152 58.64 -40.41 -5.46
CA LYS A 152 58.00 -41.65 -5.89
C LYS A 152 56.64 -41.37 -6.53
N ALA A 153 56.41 -41.92 -7.72
CA ALA A 153 55.21 -41.64 -8.51
C ALA A 153 53.91 -42.07 -7.80
N GLU A 154 53.94 -43.22 -7.13
CA GLU A 154 52.82 -43.77 -6.36
C GLU A 154 52.44 -42.87 -5.16
N VAL A 155 53.45 -42.31 -4.47
CA VAL A 155 53.25 -41.40 -3.34
C VAL A 155 52.68 -40.07 -3.82
N GLN A 156 53.23 -39.52 -4.91
CA GLN A 156 52.73 -38.29 -5.53
C GLN A 156 51.28 -38.42 -5.99
N PHE A 157 50.92 -39.55 -6.63
CA PHE A 157 49.56 -39.84 -7.04
C PHE A 157 48.61 -39.90 -5.83
N ALA A 158 48.96 -40.69 -4.82
CA ALA A 158 48.14 -40.88 -3.62
C ALA A 158 47.89 -39.57 -2.86
N LEU A 159 48.94 -38.77 -2.65
CA LEU A 159 48.84 -37.47 -1.98
C LEU A 159 48.05 -36.46 -2.80
N THR A 160 48.23 -36.43 -4.13
CA THR A 160 47.43 -35.56 -4.99
C THR A 160 45.94 -35.91 -4.91
N MET A 161 45.60 -37.19 -4.94
CA MET A 161 44.21 -37.65 -4.76
C MET A 161 43.63 -37.21 -3.42
N TYR A 162 44.39 -37.38 -2.32
CA TYR A 162 43.98 -36.97 -0.98
C TYR A 162 43.74 -35.44 -0.87
N HIS A 163 44.69 -34.63 -1.36
CA HIS A 163 44.57 -33.17 -1.29
C HIS A 163 43.48 -32.63 -2.21
N ARG A 164 43.25 -33.24 -3.37
CA ARG A 164 42.09 -32.95 -4.24
C ARG A 164 40.77 -33.23 -3.50
N TRP A 165 40.64 -34.38 -2.83
CA TRP A 165 39.46 -34.69 -2.04
C TRP A 165 39.23 -33.67 -0.91
N ILE A 166 40.28 -33.27 -0.16
CA ILE A 166 40.15 -32.25 0.90
C ILE A 166 39.54 -30.95 0.37
N ILE A 167 40.00 -30.44 -0.77
CA ILE A 167 39.53 -29.14 -1.27
C ILE A 167 38.15 -29.25 -1.94
N ARG A 168 37.76 -30.45 -2.40
CA ARG A 168 36.46 -30.71 -3.03
C ARG A 168 35.36 -31.01 -2.01
N PHE A 169 35.69 -31.67 -0.91
CA PHE A 169 34.71 -32.12 0.08
C PHE A 169 33.84 -30.98 0.65
N PRO A 170 34.37 -29.84 1.11
CA PRO A 170 33.55 -28.71 1.59
C PRO A 170 32.62 -28.14 0.51
N VAL A 171 33.10 -28.06 -0.74
CA VAL A 171 32.32 -27.55 -1.87
C VAL A 171 31.14 -28.48 -2.17
N LYS A 172 31.39 -29.79 -2.27
CA LYS A 172 30.34 -30.80 -2.51
C LYS A 172 29.36 -30.87 -1.35
N ALA A 173 29.84 -30.84 -0.10
CA ALA A 173 29.01 -30.84 1.10
C ALA A 173 28.00 -29.68 1.10
N ALA A 174 28.43 -28.47 0.75
CA ALA A 174 27.56 -27.30 0.66
C ALA A 174 26.51 -27.39 -0.46
N LEU A 175 26.85 -28.01 -1.59
CA LEU A 175 25.92 -28.23 -2.71
C LEU A 175 24.85 -29.28 -2.35
N TYR A 176 25.23 -30.37 -1.67
CA TYR A 176 24.29 -31.42 -1.23
C TYR A 176 23.33 -30.95 -0.13
N ALA A 177 23.77 -30.06 0.78
CA ALA A 177 22.93 -29.51 1.84
C ALA A 177 21.69 -28.75 1.31
N LYS A 178 21.75 -28.18 0.10
CA LYS A 178 20.64 -27.45 -0.53
C LYS A 178 19.59 -28.35 -1.20
N ALA A 179 19.90 -29.62 -1.48
CA ALA A 179 19.07 -30.50 -2.30
C ALA A 179 18.10 -31.39 -1.51
N THR A 180 18.35 -31.64 -0.22
CA THR A 180 17.61 -32.67 0.54
C THR A 180 16.50 -32.05 1.42
N LYS A 181 15.24 -32.14 0.99
CA LYS A 181 14.09 -31.94 1.88
C LYS A 181 13.93 -33.19 2.76
N LEU A 182 14.48 -33.17 3.96
CA LEU A 182 14.30 -34.26 4.93
C LEU A 182 12.81 -34.45 5.28
N PRO A 183 12.25 -35.67 5.21
CA PRO A 183 10.96 -35.96 5.82
C PRO A 183 11.09 -35.84 7.35
N PHE A 184 10.16 -35.10 7.96
CA PHE A 184 10.19 -34.62 9.34
C PHE A 184 9.85 -35.70 10.39
N ILE A 185 10.36 -36.93 10.25
CA ILE A 185 10.14 -38.00 11.24
C ILE A 185 11.48 -38.38 11.87
N HIS A 186 11.82 -37.69 12.96
CA HIS A 186 12.90 -38.09 13.85
C HIS A 186 12.42 -39.24 14.76
N LEU A 187 12.79 -40.47 14.44
CA LEU A 187 12.79 -41.57 15.41
C LEU A 187 14.15 -41.58 16.13
N PRO A 188 14.20 -41.52 17.47
CA PRO A 188 15.45 -41.63 18.22
C PRO A 188 16.13 -42.97 17.90
N GLY A 189 17.36 -42.93 17.40
CA GLY A 189 18.18 -44.13 17.10
C GLY A 189 18.27 -44.54 15.63
N MET A 190 17.46 -43.96 14.72
CA MET A 190 17.66 -44.10 13.27
C MET A 190 18.39 -42.86 12.75
N ILE A 191 19.72 -42.94 12.64
CA ILE A 191 20.49 -41.99 11.84
C ILE A 191 20.29 -42.43 10.39
N PRO A 192 19.61 -41.67 9.51
CA PRO A 192 19.58 -42.03 8.11
C PRO A 192 21.01 -41.95 7.55
N ASP A 193 21.47 -43.05 6.94
CA ASP A 193 22.77 -43.19 6.24
C ASP A 193 22.86 -42.33 4.96
N THR A 194 22.16 -41.19 4.92
CA THR A 194 22.31 -40.21 3.85
C THR A 194 23.62 -39.44 4.06
N GLY A 195 24.57 -39.65 3.15
CA GLY A 195 25.99 -39.30 3.29
C GLY A 195 26.33 -37.83 3.56
N TYR A 196 25.43 -36.85 3.44
CA TYR A 196 25.76 -35.45 3.69
C TYR A 196 24.75 -34.78 4.65
N SER A 197 24.35 -35.49 5.71
CA SER A 197 23.45 -34.95 6.73
C SER A 197 24.23 -34.22 7.86
N PRO A 198 23.91 -32.96 8.18
CA PRO A 198 24.49 -32.26 9.34
C PRO A 198 24.12 -32.91 10.68
N LEU A 199 23.14 -33.82 10.71
CA LEU A 199 22.79 -34.61 11.88
C LEU A 199 23.72 -35.82 12.10
N ASN A 200 24.60 -36.13 11.14
CA ASN A 200 25.60 -37.18 11.29
C ASN A 200 26.88 -36.58 11.93
N PRO A 201 27.22 -36.94 13.18
CA PRO A 201 28.37 -36.36 13.88
C PRO A 201 29.71 -36.67 13.19
N SER A 202 29.80 -37.77 12.44
CA SER A 202 31.00 -38.09 11.66
C SER A 202 31.20 -37.14 10.48
N PHE A 203 30.12 -36.71 9.83
CA PHE A 203 30.15 -35.76 8.71
C PHE A 203 30.67 -34.39 9.14
N GLU A 204 30.15 -33.84 10.26
CA GLU A 204 30.58 -32.53 10.75
C GLU A 204 32.07 -32.53 11.13
N LYS A 205 32.53 -33.62 11.75
CA LYS A 205 33.95 -33.82 12.11
C LYS A 205 34.86 -33.85 10.89
N ILE A 206 34.46 -34.55 9.83
CA ILE A 206 35.20 -34.62 8.56
C ILE A 206 35.22 -33.25 7.89
N LEU A 207 34.09 -32.54 7.82
CA LEU A 207 34.01 -31.21 7.23
C LEU A 207 34.97 -30.23 7.92
N ARG A 208 34.96 -30.17 9.26
CA ARG A 208 35.89 -29.33 10.04
C ARG A 208 37.34 -29.69 9.79
N CYS A 209 37.67 -30.98 9.67
CA CYS A 209 39.03 -31.44 9.36
C CYS A 209 39.49 -31.00 7.96
N CYS A 210 38.64 -31.16 6.94
CA CYS A 210 38.93 -30.71 5.58
C CYS A 210 39.09 -29.18 5.52
N GLU A 211 38.26 -28.42 6.23
CA GLU A 211 38.38 -26.96 6.29
C GLU A 211 39.68 -26.51 6.97
N ALA A 212 40.05 -27.13 8.10
CA ALA A 212 41.29 -26.81 8.82
C ALA A 212 42.55 -27.12 8.00
N THR A 213 42.52 -28.18 7.18
CA THR A 213 43.67 -28.62 6.35
C THR A 213 43.62 -28.09 4.92
N ARG A 214 42.60 -27.29 4.56
CA ARG A 214 42.37 -26.76 3.22
C ARG A 214 43.57 -25.98 2.69
N VAL A 215 44.08 -25.02 3.46
CA VAL A 215 45.17 -24.12 3.02
C VAL A 215 46.46 -24.91 2.76
N GLN A 216 46.76 -25.90 3.60
CA GLN A 216 47.90 -26.79 3.40
C GLN A 216 47.74 -27.60 2.11
N SER A 217 46.52 -28.10 1.85
CA SER A 217 46.22 -28.87 0.64
C SER A 217 46.31 -28.03 -0.63
N ILE A 218 45.87 -26.77 -0.59
CA ILE A 218 46.03 -25.83 -1.70
C ILE A 218 47.52 -25.60 -2.00
N ARG A 219 48.35 -25.35 -0.97
CA ARG A 219 49.80 -25.17 -1.14
C ARG A 219 50.46 -26.39 -1.77
N TYR A 220 50.14 -27.59 -1.29
CA TYR A 220 50.65 -28.82 -1.89
C TYR A 220 50.29 -28.93 -3.37
N LEU A 221 49.03 -28.66 -3.73
CA LEU A 221 48.58 -28.73 -5.12
C LEU A 221 49.24 -27.65 -6.00
N ASP A 222 49.45 -26.44 -5.47
CA ASP A 222 50.22 -25.39 -6.16
C ASP A 222 51.68 -25.79 -6.38
N ASP A 223 52.33 -26.43 -5.39
CA ASP A 223 53.70 -26.94 -5.52
C ASP A 223 53.78 -28.06 -6.58
N VAL A 224 52.77 -28.94 -6.63
CA VAL A 224 52.64 -29.96 -7.69
C VAL A 224 52.49 -29.29 -9.06
N LEU A 225 51.65 -28.27 -9.19
CA LEU A 225 51.52 -27.52 -10.44
C LEU A 225 52.85 -26.87 -10.86
N ALA A 226 53.57 -26.25 -9.93
CA ALA A 226 54.87 -25.63 -10.19
C ALA A 226 55.93 -26.64 -10.65
N TYR A 227 55.91 -27.88 -10.13
CA TYR A 227 56.80 -28.96 -10.56
C TYR A 227 56.56 -29.41 -12.03
N TYR A 228 55.33 -29.30 -12.50
CA TYR A 228 54.94 -29.64 -13.88
C TYR A 228 54.86 -28.41 -14.81
N GLU A 229 55.14 -27.21 -14.30
CA GLU A 229 55.10 -25.98 -15.09
C GLU A 229 56.22 -25.97 -16.16
N PRO A 230 55.95 -25.54 -17.40
CA PRO A 230 56.96 -25.50 -18.44
C PRO A 230 58.04 -24.47 -18.12
N THR A 231 59.25 -24.90 -17.78
CA THR A 231 60.39 -23.98 -17.62
C THR A 231 60.80 -23.44 -18.99
N SER A 232 60.77 -22.12 -19.18
CA SER A 232 60.91 -21.45 -20.50
C SER A 232 62.29 -21.58 -21.17
N THR A 233 63.23 -22.33 -20.59
CA THR A 233 64.65 -22.34 -20.98
C THR A 233 65.15 -23.63 -21.63
N ALA A 234 64.31 -24.62 -21.92
CA ALA A 234 64.74 -25.83 -22.64
C ALA A 234 63.76 -26.22 -23.76
N GLY A 235 64.27 -26.34 -25.00
CA GLY A 235 63.48 -26.73 -26.16
C GLY A 235 62.79 -28.09 -26.03
N ARG A 236 61.75 -28.31 -26.87
CA ARG A 236 60.93 -29.53 -27.06
C ARG A 236 61.30 -30.69 -26.11
N ARG A 237 60.79 -30.65 -24.88
CA ARG A 237 60.68 -31.86 -24.05
C ARG A 237 59.29 -32.45 -24.23
N GLU A 238 59.25 -33.77 -24.40
CA GLU A 238 58.04 -34.58 -24.29
C GLU A 238 57.36 -34.31 -22.94
N SER A 239 56.02 -34.36 -22.91
CA SER A 239 55.24 -34.22 -21.67
C SER A 239 55.72 -35.24 -20.63
N LYS A 240 55.88 -34.85 -19.37
CA LYS A 240 56.09 -35.84 -18.31
C LYS A 240 54.87 -36.77 -18.26
N LYS A 241 55.10 -38.07 -18.17
CA LYS A 241 54.07 -39.10 -18.01
C LYS A 241 53.92 -39.44 -16.54
N ILE A 242 52.68 -39.59 -16.09
CA ILE A 242 52.33 -39.94 -14.71
C ILE A 242 51.63 -41.29 -14.75
N LYS A 243 52.16 -42.25 -14.00
CA LYS A 243 51.59 -43.61 -13.93
C LYS A 243 50.41 -43.63 -12.97
N ILE A 244 49.30 -44.22 -13.40
CA ILE A 244 48.10 -44.36 -12.58
C ILE A 244 48.04 -45.79 -12.02
N PRO A 245 47.93 -45.99 -10.70
CA PRO A 245 47.82 -47.32 -10.12
C PRO A 245 46.59 -48.07 -10.63
N VAL A 246 46.82 -49.21 -11.28
CA VAL A 246 45.78 -50.13 -11.75
C VAL A 246 45.45 -51.20 -10.70
N MET A 247 44.42 -52.02 -10.94
CA MET A 247 44.02 -53.08 -10.01
C MET A 247 45.18 -54.04 -9.69
N GLU A 248 45.98 -54.37 -10.70
CA GLU A 248 47.14 -55.27 -10.59
C GLU A 248 48.30 -54.68 -9.77
N ALA A 249 48.30 -53.36 -9.52
CA ALA A 249 49.32 -52.74 -8.67
C ALA A 249 49.20 -53.18 -7.21
N PHE A 250 47.97 -53.45 -6.75
CA PHE A 250 47.71 -53.84 -5.38
C PHE A 250 47.73 -55.36 -5.25
N LEU A 251 48.87 -55.95 -4.87
CA LEU A 251 48.94 -57.40 -4.63
C LEU A 251 48.14 -57.81 -3.37
N THR A 252 47.31 -58.86 -3.51
CA THR A 252 46.57 -59.47 -2.40
C THR A 252 47.51 -60.26 -1.49
N LEU A 253 47.24 -60.23 -0.18
CA LEU A 253 48.01 -61.00 0.80
C LEU A 253 47.76 -62.50 0.61
N THR A 254 48.83 -63.29 0.59
CA THR A 254 48.77 -64.76 0.52
C THR A 254 49.23 -65.36 1.84
N GLU A 255 48.92 -66.62 2.14
CA GLU A 255 49.25 -67.28 3.43
C GLU A 255 50.74 -67.16 3.82
N ASP A 256 51.63 -67.13 2.83
CA ASP A 256 53.10 -67.10 2.99
C ASP A 256 53.72 -65.70 3.01
N THR A 257 52.95 -64.64 2.68
CA THR A 257 53.46 -63.26 2.61
C THR A 257 52.66 -62.32 3.52
N GLY A 258 53.38 -61.61 4.40
CA GLY A 258 52.84 -60.61 5.32
C GLY A 258 53.21 -59.16 5.00
N ASP A 259 54.13 -58.96 4.06
CA ASP A 259 54.71 -57.64 3.75
C ASP A 259 53.95 -56.90 2.64
N LEU A 260 53.96 -55.57 2.70
CA LEU A 260 53.36 -54.63 1.74
C LEU A 260 54.17 -54.59 0.42
N ASN A 261 54.11 -55.66 -0.36
CA ASN A 261 54.87 -55.81 -1.62
C ASN A 261 54.01 -55.45 -2.84
N HIS A 262 53.47 -54.24 -2.91
CA HIS A 262 52.69 -53.78 -4.06
C HIS A 262 53.58 -53.60 -5.31
N ASN A 263 53.02 -53.86 -6.50
CA ASN A 263 53.71 -53.70 -7.77
C ASN A 263 53.28 -52.38 -8.43
N TRP A 264 53.88 -51.26 -8.01
CA TRP A 264 53.56 -49.94 -8.56
C TRP A 264 53.91 -49.79 -10.05
N ASP A 265 54.72 -50.71 -10.58
CA ASP A 265 55.04 -50.80 -12.00
C ASP A 265 54.03 -51.64 -12.81
N ALA A 266 52.99 -52.19 -12.18
CA ALA A 266 51.95 -52.94 -12.89
C ALA A 266 51.11 -52.03 -13.82
N GLY A 267 50.82 -52.54 -15.03
CA GLY A 267 50.00 -51.86 -16.03
C GLY A 267 50.73 -50.79 -16.85
N ASP A 268 50.15 -50.47 -18.01
CA ASP A 268 50.71 -49.52 -19.00
C ASP A 268 49.90 -48.22 -19.09
N ILE A 269 49.06 -47.91 -18.08
CA ILE A 269 48.22 -46.71 -18.08
C ILE A 269 49.03 -45.52 -17.57
N GLU A 270 49.40 -44.64 -18.50
CA GLU A 270 50.09 -43.38 -18.22
C GLU A 270 49.26 -42.18 -18.68
N VAL A 271 49.26 -41.13 -17.87
CA VAL A 271 48.54 -39.88 -18.11
C VAL A 271 49.53 -38.76 -18.41
N SER A 272 49.20 -37.91 -19.38
CA SER A 272 50.01 -36.71 -19.69
C SER A 272 49.95 -35.72 -18.52
N GLN A 273 51.06 -35.03 -18.25
CA GLN A 273 51.09 -33.92 -17.30
C GLN A 273 49.96 -32.90 -17.57
N TYR A 274 49.57 -32.68 -18.82
CA TYR A 274 48.52 -31.71 -19.15
C TYR A 274 47.13 -32.14 -18.68
N GLU A 275 46.79 -33.44 -18.74
CA GLU A 275 45.52 -33.94 -18.18
C GLU A 275 45.53 -33.82 -16.66
N PHE A 276 46.65 -34.17 -16.04
CA PHE A 276 46.83 -34.14 -14.60
C PHE A 276 46.72 -32.72 -14.03
N THR A 277 47.47 -31.78 -14.59
CA THR A 277 47.43 -30.36 -14.17
C THR A 277 46.10 -29.70 -14.50
N MET A 278 45.48 -30.02 -15.66
CA MET A 278 44.15 -29.52 -16.04
C MET A 278 43.12 -29.81 -14.94
N GLN A 279 43.08 -31.04 -14.44
CA GLN A 279 42.14 -31.42 -13.39
C GLN A 279 42.45 -30.73 -12.05
N ILE A 280 43.72 -30.59 -11.67
CA ILE A 280 44.12 -29.90 -10.43
C ILE A 280 43.73 -28.41 -10.51
N HIS A 281 44.01 -27.75 -11.63
CA HIS A 281 43.59 -26.38 -11.89
C HIS A 281 42.07 -26.22 -11.79
N PHE A 282 41.30 -27.16 -12.34
CA PHE A 282 39.84 -27.13 -12.25
C PHE A 282 39.34 -27.24 -10.81
N ASP A 283 39.89 -28.17 -10.02
CA ASP A 283 39.50 -28.37 -8.62
C ASP A 283 39.86 -27.14 -7.75
N LEU A 284 41.03 -26.53 -7.98
CA LEU A 284 41.43 -25.28 -7.33
C LEU A 284 40.51 -24.11 -7.74
N CYS A 285 40.14 -24.01 -9.02
CA CYS A 285 39.19 -23.01 -9.49
C CYS A 285 37.84 -23.14 -8.76
N CYS A 286 37.28 -24.35 -8.71
CA CYS A 286 36.02 -24.62 -8.01
C CYS A 286 36.10 -24.22 -6.54
N ASN A 287 37.21 -24.55 -5.87
CA ASN A 287 37.43 -24.20 -4.47
C ASN A 287 37.54 -22.67 -4.26
N TYR A 288 38.38 -21.98 -5.04
CA TYR A 288 38.52 -20.52 -4.92
C TYR A 288 37.23 -19.77 -5.28
N PHE A 289 36.50 -20.25 -6.29
CA PHE A 289 35.19 -19.71 -6.67
C PHE A 289 34.18 -19.83 -5.53
N PHE A 290 34.09 -21.01 -4.90
CA PHE A 290 33.19 -21.26 -3.78
C PHE A 290 33.45 -20.34 -2.58
N TYR A 291 34.72 -20.04 -2.28
CA TYR A 291 35.10 -19.12 -1.21
C TYR A 291 35.20 -17.64 -1.66
N ALA A 292 34.58 -17.27 -2.78
CA ALA A 292 34.52 -15.91 -3.33
C ALA A 292 35.89 -15.25 -3.61
N GLN A 293 36.93 -16.05 -3.85
CA GLN A 293 38.28 -15.57 -4.21
C GLN A 293 38.43 -15.55 -5.74
N HIS A 294 37.69 -14.64 -6.39
CA HIS A 294 37.49 -14.67 -7.85
C HIS A 294 38.79 -14.48 -8.65
N ASP A 295 39.76 -13.68 -8.18
CA ASP A 295 41.02 -13.46 -8.91
C ASP A 295 41.90 -14.72 -8.96
N LEU A 296 41.96 -15.48 -7.86
CA LEU A 296 42.65 -16.77 -7.83
C LEU A 296 41.90 -17.81 -8.67
N ALA A 297 40.56 -17.81 -8.61
CA ALA A 297 39.75 -18.67 -9.47
C ALA A 297 39.98 -18.39 -10.96
N LYS A 298 40.15 -17.11 -11.36
CA LYS A 298 40.53 -16.71 -12.73
C LYS A 298 41.89 -17.27 -13.13
N LYS A 299 42.91 -17.16 -12.27
CA LYS A 299 44.24 -17.74 -12.53
C LYS A 299 44.13 -19.24 -12.84
N HIS A 300 43.41 -19.98 -12.01
CA HIS A 300 43.32 -21.44 -12.17
C HIS A 300 42.42 -21.87 -13.32
N ILE A 301 41.33 -21.18 -13.66
CA ILE A 301 40.52 -21.55 -14.85
C ILE A 301 41.28 -21.31 -16.16
N LEU A 302 42.09 -20.25 -16.22
CA LEU A 302 42.95 -19.97 -17.37
C LEU A 302 44.03 -21.05 -17.51
N GLY A 303 44.67 -21.45 -16.40
CA GLY A 303 45.59 -22.59 -16.38
C GLY A 303 44.93 -23.91 -16.80
N CYS A 304 43.69 -24.16 -16.37
CA CYS A 304 42.91 -25.32 -16.81
C CYS A 304 42.70 -25.31 -18.33
N ARG A 305 42.29 -24.18 -18.90
CA ARG A 305 42.08 -24.01 -20.35
C ARG A 305 43.37 -24.16 -21.15
N GLU A 306 44.48 -23.60 -20.67
CA GLU A 306 45.79 -23.73 -21.32
C GLU A 306 46.23 -25.20 -21.39
N ASN A 307 46.18 -25.92 -20.27
CA ASN A 307 46.50 -27.33 -20.22
C ASN A 307 45.55 -28.18 -21.08
N SER A 308 44.25 -27.85 -21.12
CA SER A 308 43.29 -28.50 -22.02
C SER A 308 43.68 -28.32 -23.50
N ASN A 309 44.13 -27.14 -23.91
CA ASN A 309 44.58 -26.89 -25.29
C ASN A 309 45.90 -27.62 -25.61
N LEU A 310 46.81 -27.71 -24.64
CA LEU A 310 48.07 -28.45 -24.81
C LEU A 310 47.82 -29.96 -24.91
N LEU A 311 46.91 -30.49 -24.09
CA LEU A 311 46.47 -31.88 -24.15
C LEU A 311 45.81 -32.20 -25.50
N ASP A 312 44.90 -31.36 -25.98
CA ASP A 312 44.24 -31.56 -27.28
C ASP A 312 45.26 -31.63 -28.43
N ARG A 313 46.29 -30.77 -28.41
CA ARG A 313 47.41 -30.84 -29.35
C ARG A 313 48.19 -32.14 -29.22
N GLU A 314 48.55 -32.55 -28.01
CA GLU A 314 49.29 -33.80 -27.78
C GLU A 314 48.50 -35.02 -28.29
N ILE A 315 47.22 -35.10 -27.98
CA ILE A 315 46.32 -36.18 -28.41
C ILE A 315 46.18 -36.20 -29.93
N ALA A 316 46.12 -35.04 -30.59
CA ALA A 316 46.07 -34.97 -32.05
C ALA A 316 47.34 -35.54 -32.71
N PHE A 317 48.50 -35.45 -32.06
CA PHE A 317 49.77 -35.98 -32.58
C PHE A 317 50.03 -37.45 -32.20
N TYR A 318 49.79 -37.82 -30.94
CA TYR A 318 50.19 -39.12 -30.38
C TYR A 318 49.02 -40.07 -30.11
N GLY A 319 47.78 -39.57 -30.14
CA GLY A 319 46.58 -40.31 -29.72
C GLY A 319 46.42 -40.40 -28.20
N TYR A 320 45.25 -40.87 -27.76
CA TYR A 320 44.89 -41.15 -26.37
C TYR A 320 44.21 -42.51 -26.28
N GLY A 321 44.97 -43.56 -25.96
CA GLY A 321 44.45 -44.94 -26.07
C GLY A 321 43.94 -45.22 -27.48
N SER A 322 42.63 -45.48 -27.62
CA SER A 322 41.98 -45.67 -28.93
C SER A 322 41.49 -44.37 -29.60
N HIS A 323 41.52 -43.24 -28.90
CA HIS A 323 40.98 -41.96 -29.35
C HIS A 323 42.03 -41.11 -30.07
N LYS A 324 41.62 -40.38 -31.11
CA LYS A 324 42.45 -39.39 -31.84
C LYS A 324 42.08 -37.93 -31.53
N THR A 325 41.08 -37.73 -30.69
CA THR A 325 40.54 -36.43 -30.27
C THR A 325 40.28 -36.47 -28.77
N MET A 326 40.14 -35.31 -28.12
CA MET A 326 39.86 -35.23 -26.68
C MET A 326 38.69 -36.14 -26.23
N PRO A 327 38.94 -37.13 -25.35
CA PRO A 327 37.93 -38.07 -24.86
C PRO A 327 37.18 -37.49 -23.67
N TRP A 328 36.44 -36.40 -23.88
CA TRP A 328 35.62 -35.79 -22.83
C TRP A 328 34.69 -36.82 -22.18
N GLY A 329 34.80 -37.00 -20.85
CA GLY A 329 34.03 -37.97 -20.07
C GLY A 329 34.63 -39.39 -19.99
N ASP A 330 35.70 -39.69 -20.73
CA ASP A 330 36.37 -41.01 -20.72
C ASP A 330 37.90 -40.89 -20.56
N PHE A 331 38.36 -39.85 -19.86
CA PHE A 331 39.75 -39.72 -19.44
C PHE A 331 40.14 -40.80 -18.42
N TYR A 332 41.45 -41.04 -18.26
CA TYR A 332 42.01 -41.97 -17.28
C TYR A 332 42.12 -41.35 -15.87
N PHE A 333 42.23 -40.03 -15.74
CA PHE A 333 42.33 -39.31 -14.47
C PHE A 333 41.38 -38.11 -14.33
N ALA A 334 41.25 -37.29 -15.38
CA ALA A 334 40.40 -36.10 -15.33
C ALA A 334 38.90 -36.47 -15.36
N SER A 335 38.08 -35.69 -14.66
CA SER A 335 36.61 -35.82 -14.69
C SER A 335 35.89 -34.56 -15.18
N VAL A 336 36.65 -33.47 -15.42
CA VAL A 336 36.12 -32.20 -15.91
C VAL A 336 35.53 -32.32 -17.32
N ALA A 337 34.37 -31.70 -17.56
CA ALA A 337 33.79 -31.56 -18.89
C ALA A 337 34.17 -30.21 -19.53
N LYS A 338 34.15 -30.17 -20.86
CA LYS A 338 34.43 -28.94 -21.63
C LYS A 338 33.48 -27.79 -21.24
N ASP A 339 32.20 -28.13 -21.07
CA ASP A 339 31.16 -27.15 -20.74
C ASP A 339 31.33 -26.57 -19.33
N ASP A 340 31.90 -27.33 -18.38
CA ASP A 340 32.20 -26.82 -17.04
C ASP A 340 33.28 -25.74 -17.10
N ILE A 341 34.33 -25.95 -17.89
CA ILE A 341 35.40 -24.97 -18.08
C ILE A 341 34.84 -23.68 -18.68
N LEU A 342 34.02 -23.80 -19.73
CA LEU A 342 33.36 -22.65 -20.37
C LEU A 342 32.40 -21.95 -19.41
N GLY A 343 31.66 -22.70 -18.60
CA GLY A 343 30.76 -22.18 -17.57
C GLY A 343 31.49 -21.30 -16.55
N TYR A 344 32.61 -21.77 -16.01
CA TYR A 344 33.42 -20.98 -15.06
C TYR A 344 34.08 -19.77 -15.70
N ILE A 345 34.52 -19.86 -16.97
CA ILE A 345 35.05 -18.70 -17.72
C ILE A 345 33.97 -17.61 -17.83
N ARG A 346 32.74 -17.98 -18.16
CA ARG A 346 31.61 -17.03 -18.24
C ARG A 346 31.25 -16.48 -16.86
N ALA A 347 31.16 -17.34 -15.83
CA ALA A 347 30.84 -16.93 -14.46
C ALA A 347 31.88 -15.98 -13.84
N LEU A 348 33.14 -16.07 -14.28
CA LEU A 348 34.23 -15.18 -13.85
C LEU A 348 34.39 -13.93 -14.71
N ASN A 349 33.45 -13.66 -15.63
CA ASN A 349 33.45 -12.53 -16.56
C ASN A 349 34.69 -12.48 -17.48
N LEU A 350 35.10 -13.64 -18.00
CA LEU A 350 36.21 -13.78 -18.96
C LEU A 350 35.71 -14.12 -20.39
N GLY A 351 34.40 -14.07 -20.64
CA GLY A 351 33.81 -14.43 -21.93
C GLY A 351 34.28 -13.55 -23.08
N LEU A 352 34.33 -12.23 -22.88
CA LEU A 352 34.78 -11.31 -23.92
C LEU A 352 36.27 -11.49 -24.24
N GLU A 353 37.12 -11.47 -23.21
CA GLU A 353 38.58 -11.53 -23.35
C GLU A 353 39.08 -12.86 -23.93
N VAL A 354 38.42 -13.97 -23.57
CA VAL A 354 38.95 -15.31 -23.84
C VAL A 354 38.08 -16.11 -24.80
N LEU A 355 36.78 -15.81 -24.95
CA LEU A 355 35.86 -16.49 -25.89
C LEU A 355 35.40 -15.59 -27.05
N ASN A 356 35.73 -14.28 -27.04
CA ASN A 356 35.19 -13.29 -27.96
C ASN A 356 33.64 -13.25 -27.97
N GLU A 357 33.02 -13.58 -26.83
CA GLU A 357 31.55 -13.54 -26.66
C GLU A 357 31.13 -12.17 -26.09
N GLU A 358 30.14 -11.52 -26.69
CA GLU A 358 29.58 -10.28 -26.13
C GLU A 358 28.78 -10.57 -24.84
N PRO A 359 28.86 -9.69 -23.81
CA PRO A 359 28.09 -9.87 -22.60
C PRO A 359 26.59 -9.71 -22.88
N SER A 360 25.82 -10.63 -22.30
CA SER A 360 24.37 -10.66 -22.44
C SER A 360 23.72 -9.42 -21.78
N LEU A 361 22.48 -9.07 -22.15
CA LEU A 361 21.79 -7.93 -21.55
C LEU A 361 21.56 -8.14 -20.05
N LEU A 362 21.32 -9.39 -19.62
CA LEU A 362 21.26 -9.72 -18.21
C LEU A 362 22.58 -9.45 -17.49
N GLN A 363 23.71 -9.84 -18.08
CA GLN A 363 25.01 -9.56 -17.50
C GLN A 363 25.27 -8.05 -17.40
N LYS A 364 25.00 -7.29 -18.47
CA LYS A 364 25.11 -5.82 -18.48
C LYS A 364 24.22 -5.17 -17.41
N LEU A 365 23.02 -5.71 -17.16
CA LEU A 365 22.13 -5.25 -16.09
C LEU A 365 22.78 -5.42 -14.71
N GLN A 366 23.35 -6.60 -14.44
CA GLN A 366 24.02 -6.89 -13.16
C GLN A 366 25.26 -6.01 -12.95
N GLU A 367 26.04 -5.79 -14.00
CA GLU A 367 27.19 -4.86 -13.99
C GLU A 367 26.74 -3.42 -13.73
N SER A 368 25.65 -2.97 -14.36
CA SER A 368 25.05 -1.66 -14.07
C SER A 368 24.63 -1.54 -12.60
N VAL A 369 23.98 -2.55 -12.02
CA VAL A 369 23.58 -2.54 -10.60
C VAL A 369 24.80 -2.43 -9.69
N ALA A 370 25.85 -3.22 -9.94
CA ALA A 370 27.10 -3.16 -9.19
C ALA A 370 27.79 -1.79 -9.31
N ASN A 371 27.67 -1.14 -10.46
CA ASN A 371 28.23 0.19 -10.76
C ASN A 371 27.24 1.33 -10.51
N HIS A 372 26.47 1.26 -9.42
CA HIS A 372 25.53 2.31 -9.00
C HIS A 372 24.53 2.74 -10.08
N TYR A 373 23.99 1.76 -10.81
CA TYR A 373 23.01 1.91 -11.90
C TYR A 373 23.51 2.69 -13.13
N THR A 374 24.83 2.84 -13.29
CA THR A 374 25.42 3.50 -14.45
C THR A 374 25.08 2.73 -15.73
N GLY A 375 24.53 3.41 -16.73
CA GLY A 375 24.15 2.79 -18.01
C GLY A 375 22.87 1.95 -17.97
N ILE A 376 22.15 1.87 -16.85
CA ILE A 376 20.97 0.98 -16.72
C ILE A 376 19.87 1.27 -17.75
N ILE A 377 19.71 2.54 -18.15
CA ILE A 377 18.69 2.97 -19.10
C ILE A 377 18.90 2.34 -20.47
N SER A 378 20.15 2.34 -20.99
CA SER A 378 20.42 1.79 -22.32
C SER A 378 20.24 0.28 -22.35
N VAL A 379 20.61 -0.42 -21.26
CA VAL A 379 20.38 -1.87 -21.11
C VAL A 379 18.89 -2.19 -21.17
N LEU A 380 18.06 -1.49 -20.40
CA LEU A 380 16.61 -1.70 -20.37
C LEU A 380 15.91 -1.31 -21.69
N GLN A 381 16.40 -0.27 -22.38
CA GLN A 381 15.91 0.10 -23.71
C GLN A 381 16.22 -0.99 -24.75
N ALA A 382 17.45 -1.49 -24.77
CA ALA A 382 17.82 -2.59 -25.67
C ALA A 382 17.00 -3.85 -25.38
N ASP A 383 16.79 -4.15 -24.10
CA ASP A 383 16.03 -5.34 -23.69
C ASP A 383 14.51 -5.19 -23.89
N ASN A 384 13.96 -3.98 -24.06
CA ASN A 384 12.56 -3.85 -24.51
C ASN A 384 12.36 -4.42 -25.92
N LEU A 385 13.41 -4.46 -26.72
CA LEU A 385 13.42 -5.06 -28.06
C LEU A 385 13.81 -6.54 -28.00
N ALA A 386 14.92 -6.85 -27.30
CA ALA A 386 15.49 -8.21 -27.27
C ALA A 386 14.74 -9.18 -26.35
N ARG A 387 14.15 -8.69 -25.25
CA ARG A 387 13.39 -9.46 -24.25
C ARG A 387 14.16 -10.64 -23.63
N GLU A 388 15.46 -10.47 -23.45
CA GLU A 388 16.38 -11.43 -22.85
C GLU A 388 16.26 -11.45 -21.31
N ILE A 389 16.07 -10.28 -20.69
CA ILE A 389 16.08 -10.14 -19.23
C ILE A 389 14.72 -10.60 -18.66
N PRO A 390 14.72 -11.55 -17.70
CA PRO A 390 13.53 -11.87 -16.91
C PRO A 390 12.91 -10.64 -16.25
N LEU A 391 11.60 -10.45 -16.42
CA LEU A 391 10.89 -9.28 -15.90
C LEU A 391 11.04 -9.11 -14.37
N VAL A 392 11.15 -10.23 -13.63
CA VAL A 392 11.38 -10.21 -12.17
C VAL A 392 12.67 -9.48 -11.82
N GLN A 393 13.75 -9.67 -12.58
CA GLN A 393 15.01 -8.98 -12.31
C GLN A 393 14.91 -7.49 -12.59
N ARG A 394 14.17 -7.08 -13.63
CA ARG A 394 13.88 -5.67 -13.90
C ARG A 394 13.08 -5.01 -12.77
N GLN A 395 12.10 -5.71 -12.21
CA GLN A 395 11.31 -5.26 -11.07
C GLN A 395 12.17 -5.15 -9.80
N MET A 396 13.08 -6.10 -9.57
CA MET A 396 14.03 -6.04 -8.45
C MET A 396 14.95 -4.82 -8.55
N VAL A 397 15.47 -4.52 -9.75
CA VAL A 397 16.27 -3.30 -9.97
C VAL A 397 15.46 -2.02 -9.70
N GLU A 398 14.20 -1.98 -10.13
CA GLU A 398 13.33 -0.83 -9.85
C GLU A 398 13.09 -0.63 -8.34
N LEU A 399 12.84 -1.71 -7.60
CA LEU A 399 12.68 -1.70 -6.15
C LEU A 399 13.98 -1.33 -5.44
N ASP A 400 15.11 -1.82 -5.91
CA ASP A 400 16.45 -1.53 -5.37
C ASP A 400 16.81 -0.05 -5.54
N ILE A 401 16.53 0.54 -6.72
CA ILE A 401 16.68 1.98 -6.96
C ILE A 401 15.77 2.78 -6.02
N GLN A 402 14.51 2.35 -5.87
CA GLN A 402 13.54 3.01 -4.98
C GLN A 402 13.99 2.95 -3.51
N GLY A 403 14.47 1.79 -3.06
CA GLY A 403 15.03 1.58 -1.72
C GLY A 403 16.27 2.46 -1.49
N SER A 404 17.23 2.41 -2.39
CA SER A 404 18.47 3.19 -2.34
C SER A 404 18.23 4.70 -2.34
N ALA A 405 17.25 5.19 -3.10
CA ALA A 405 16.85 6.60 -3.10
C ALA A 405 16.18 7.02 -1.79
N SER A 406 15.33 6.15 -1.21
CA SER A 406 14.65 6.43 0.07
C SER A 406 15.59 6.39 1.28
N GLY A 407 16.60 5.50 1.24
CA GLY A 407 17.61 5.35 2.29
C GLY A 407 18.75 6.37 2.22
N GLY A 408 18.78 7.23 1.20
CA GLY A 408 19.82 8.25 1.03
C GLY A 408 21.21 7.71 0.64
N ALA A 409 21.33 6.41 0.36
CA ALA A 409 22.59 5.75 0.01
C ALA A 409 23.10 6.14 -1.39
N VAL A 410 22.17 6.49 -2.29
CA VAL A 410 22.48 6.98 -3.63
C VAL A 410 21.73 8.29 -3.84
N ALA A 411 22.45 9.33 -4.24
CA ALA A 411 21.86 10.54 -4.82
C ALA A 411 21.34 10.20 -6.23
N ALA A 412 20.37 9.30 -6.33
CA ALA A 412 19.80 8.90 -7.61
C ALA A 412 19.21 10.16 -8.27
N ALA A 413 19.55 10.39 -9.54
CA ALA A 413 18.96 11.48 -10.30
C ALA A 413 17.44 11.38 -10.16
N ARG A 414 16.77 12.51 -9.83
CA ARG A 414 15.32 12.55 -9.57
C ARG A 414 14.47 11.88 -10.67
N ASP A 415 14.99 11.81 -11.88
CA ASP A 415 14.31 11.27 -13.06
C ASP A 415 14.65 9.80 -13.37
N LEU A 416 15.58 9.16 -12.67
CA LEU A 416 16.01 7.78 -12.96
C LEU A 416 14.88 6.77 -12.70
N LEU A 417 14.28 6.82 -11.50
CA LEU A 417 13.21 5.89 -11.11
C LEU A 417 11.98 5.99 -12.03
N PRO A 418 11.45 7.18 -12.38
CA PRO A 418 10.38 7.30 -13.36
C PRO A 418 10.71 6.71 -14.74
N ARG A 419 11.96 6.86 -15.22
CA ARG A 419 12.41 6.29 -16.51
C ARG A 419 12.48 4.77 -16.48
N VAL A 420 13.03 4.18 -15.41
CA VAL A 420 13.06 2.72 -15.22
C VAL A 420 11.64 2.17 -15.12
N ALA A 421 10.77 2.80 -14.35
CA ALA A 421 9.36 2.40 -14.23
C ALA A 421 8.63 2.44 -15.58
N ALA A 422 8.87 3.47 -16.41
CA ALA A 422 8.30 3.55 -17.75
C ALA A 422 8.82 2.42 -18.66
N LEU A 423 10.13 2.14 -18.65
CA LEU A 423 10.72 1.03 -19.44
C LEU A 423 10.16 -0.33 -19.02
N ASN A 424 9.96 -0.54 -17.72
CA ASN A 424 9.35 -1.76 -17.18
C ASN A 424 7.86 -1.87 -17.53
N ALA A 425 7.12 -0.77 -17.50
CA ALA A 425 5.73 -0.73 -17.94
C ALA A 425 5.60 -1.11 -19.42
N VAL A 426 6.47 -0.59 -20.29
CA VAL A 426 6.51 -0.96 -21.71
C VAL A 426 6.82 -2.45 -21.88
N ARG A 427 7.83 -2.98 -21.19
CA ARG A 427 8.18 -4.40 -21.24
C ARG A 427 7.03 -5.30 -20.77
N TYR A 428 6.35 -4.92 -19.69
CA TYR A 428 5.20 -5.66 -19.15
C TYR A 428 4.00 -5.61 -20.10
N ALA A 429 3.76 -4.46 -20.74
CA ALA A 429 2.72 -4.32 -21.77
C ALA A 429 2.99 -5.23 -22.97
N LEU A 430 4.24 -5.31 -23.45
CA LEU A 430 4.60 -6.18 -24.56
C LEU A 430 4.34 -7.68 -24.27
N ASP A 431 4.48 -8.11 -23.01
CA ASP A 431 4.17 -9.48 -22.57
C ASP A 431 2.66 -9.75 -22.40
N GLY A 432 1.80 -8.74 -22.65
CA GLY A 432 0.34 -8.82 -22.50
C GLY A 432 -0.19 -8.40 -21.13
N GLY A 433 0.67 -7.86 -20.26
CA GLY A 433 0.26 -7.24 -19.01
C GLY A 433 -0.39 -5.87 -19.22
N LEU A 434 -1.17 -5.41 -18.24
CA LEU A 434 -1.74 -4.06 -18.23
C LEU A 434 -1.13 -3.25 -17.08
N PRO A 435 -0.05 -2.46 -17.32
CA PRO A 435 0.58 -1.67 -16.26
C PRO A 435 -0.39 -0.79 -15.46
N SER A 436 -1.41 -0.24 -16.12
CA SER A 436 -2.44 0.62 -15.56
C SER A 436 -3.37 -0.05 -14.54
N THR A 437 -3.34 -1.38 -14.39
CA THR A 437 -4.06 -2.07 -13.31
C THR A 437 -3.22 -2.23 -12.06
N GLN A 438 -1.92 -1.95 -12.12
CA GLN A 438 -1.00 -2.10 -10.99
C GLN A 438 -1.02 -0.83 -10.12
N PRO A 439 -1.33 -0.94 -8.81
CA PRO A 439 -1.37 0.22 -7.91
C PRO A 439 -0.07 1.02 -7.89
N ASP A 440 1.08 0.35 -7.97
CA ASP A 440 2.39 0.98 -7.96
C ASP A 440 2.62 1.87 -9.18
N PHE A 441 2.19 1.43 -10.36
CA PHE A 441 2.24 2.23 -11.58
C PHE A 441 1.34 3.47 -11.45
N VAL A 442 0.09 3.29 -10.98
CA VAL A 442 -0.86 4.40 -10.80
C VAL A 442 -0.36 5.40 -9.75
N ASN A 443 0.28 4.95 -8.69
CA ASN A 443 0.86 5.84 -7.67
C ASN A 443 2.04 6.63 -8.22
N LYS A 444 2.97 5.99 -8.93
CA LYS A 444 4.10 6.66 -9.60
C LYS A 444 3.61 7.67 -10.64
N PHE A 445 2.57 7.30 -11.38
CA PHE A 445 1.88 8.16 -12.32
C PHE A 445 1.30 9.41 -11.63
N LYS A 446 0.55 9.24 -10.53
CA LYS A 446 -0.01 10.36 -9.75
C LYS A 446 1.05 11.27 -9.14
N ILE A 447 2.19 10.73 -8.69
CA ILE A 447 3.28 11.49 -8.08
C ILE A 447 4.02 12.36 -9.10
N VAL A 448 4.34 11.80 -10.28
CA VAL A 448 5.09 12.51 -11.32
C VAL A 448 4.17 13.40 -12.17
N GLY A 449 2.89 13.06 -12.26
CA GLY A 449 1.87 13.79 -13.00
C GLY A 449 2.10 13.74 -14.51
N ILE A 450 1.72 14.81 -15.20
CA ILE A 450 1.72 14.90 -16.68
C ILE A 450 3.11 14.61 -17.29
N LYS A 451 4.20 14.88 -16.56
CA LYS A 451 5.57 14.58 -17.03
C LYS A 451 5.82 13.09 -17.24
N PHE A 452 5.11 12.22 -16.53
CA PHE A 452 5.24 10.77 -16.68
C PHE A 452 4.84 10.32 -18.08
N PHE A 453 3.86 10.98 -18.71
CA PHE A 453 3.48 10.69 -20.09
C PHE A 453 4.62 10.92 -21.05
N ASP A 454 5.32 12.04 -20.94
CA ASP A 454 6.47 12.33 -21.80
C ASP A 454 7.56 11.26 -21.67
N ILE A 455 7.78 10.76 -20.45
CA ILE A 455 8.72 9.66 -20.17
C ILE A 455 8.20 8.32 -20.73
N LEU A 456 6.90 8.05 -20.64
CA LEU A 456 6.30 6.83 -21.18
C LEU A 456 6.40 6.79 -22.72
N PHE A 457 6.10 7.90 -23.39
CA PHE A 457 6.25 8.00 -24.85
C PHE A 457 7.71 7.93 -25.29
N TRP A 458 8.63 8.51 -24.52
CA TRP A 458 10.07 8.33 -24.73
C TRP A 458 10.49 6.85 -24.62
N ALA A 459 9.98 6.11 -23.63
CA ALA A 459 10.27 4.69 -23.45
C ALA A 459 9.65 3.80 -24.56
N LEU A 460 8.50 4.20 -25.08
CA LEU A 460 7.77 3.49 -26.14
C LEU A 460 8.35 3.72 -27.53
N ALA A 461 8.90 4.90 -27.81
CA ALA A 461 9.29 5.28 -29.17
C ALA A 461 10.24 4.29 -29.87
N PRO A 462 11.30 3.76 -29.24
CA PRO A 462 12.16 2.76 -29.87
C PRO A 462 11.41 1.47 -30.23
N VAL A 463 10.46 1.05 -29.40
CA VAL A 463 9.63 -0.14 -29.61
C VAL A 463 8.65 0.08 -30.75
N LEU A 464 7.96 1.23 -30.78
CA LEU A 464 6.99 1.56 -31.81
C LEU A 464 7.61 1.76 -33.21
N MET A 465 8.89 2.14 -33.26
CA MET A 465 9.66 2.28 -34.50
C MET A 465 10.31 0.97 -34.96
N SER A 466 10.21 -0.10 -34.17
CA SER A 466 10.72 -1.43 -34.51
C SER A 466 9.68 -2.29 -35.25
N GLU A 467 10.13 -3.42 -35.78
CA GLU A 467 9.24 -4.40 -36.42
C GLU A 467 8.52 -5.24 -35.37
N LEU A 468 7.30 -4.83 -35.02
CA LEU A 468 6.44 -5.52 -34.06
C LEU A 468 5.49 -6.51 -34.74
N GLY A 469 5.29 -7.68 -34.12
CA GLY A 469 4.31 -8.68 -34.54
C GLY A 469 2.86 -8.29 -34.22
N GLU A 470 1.88 -8.99 -34.79
CA GLU A 470 0.45 -8.67 -34.59
C GLU A 470 0.02 -8.73 -33.11
N LYS A 471 0.45 -9.77 -32.39
CA LYS A 471 0.16 -9.94 -30.96
C LYS A 471 0.73 -8.80 -30.11
N GLU A 472 1.89 -8.27 -30.48
CA GLU A 472 2.54 -7.17 -29.76
C GLU A 472 1.79 -5.85 -30.00
N TRP A 473 1.34 -5.61 -31.23
CA TRP A 473 0.45 -4.49 -31.55
C TRP A 473 -0.87 -4.58 -30.79
N GLU A 474 -1.47 -5.76 -30.70
CA GLU A 474 -2.71 -5.99 -29.94
C GLU A 474 -2.50 -5.70 -28.44
N ASN A 475 -1.43 -6.21 -27.84
CA ASN A 475 -1.08 -5.95 -26.45
C ASN A 475 -0.89 -4.46 -26.16
N LEU A 476 -0.13 -3.76 -27.02
CA LEU A 476 0.09 -2.32 -26.87
C LEU A 476 -1.22 -1.54 -27.08
N ARG A 477 -2.07 -1.92 -28.04
CA ARG A 477 -3.39 -1.32 -28.23
C ARG A 477 -4.25 -1.46 -26.98
N MET A 478 -4.31 -2.65 -26.37
CA MET A 478 -5.06 -2.86 -25.12
C MET A 478 -4.52 -2.02 -23.98
N PHE A 479 -3.19 -1.91 -23.85
CA PHE A 479 -2.58 -1.03 -22.86
C PHE A 479 -2.97 0.44 -23.08
N PHE A 480 -2.88 0.95 -24.31
CA PHE A 480 -3.23 2.33 -24.64
C PHE A 480 -4.71 2.65 -24.44
N LEU A 481 -5.61 1.75 -24.86
CA LEU A 481 -7.04 1.90 -24.64
C LEU A 481 -7.38 1.91 -23.14
N HIS A 482 -6.80 0.99 -22.36
CA HIS A 482 -7.01 0.99 -20.92
C HIS A 482 -6.43 2.25 -20.26
N LEU A 483 -5.24 2.70 -20.67
CA LEU A 483 -4.65 3.93 -20.16
C LEU A 483 -5.60 5.12 -20.42
N ALA A 484 -6.22 5.18 -21.61
CA ALA A 484 -7.17 6.20 -22.03
C ALA A 484 -8.50 6.20 -21.28
N THR A 485 -9.06 5.02 -20.97
CA THR A 485 -10.40 4.88 -20.35
C THR A 485 -10.36 4.68 -18.83
N SER A 486 -9.17 4.55 -18.23
CA SER A 486 -9.01 4.31 -16.79
C SER A 486 -8.84 5.61 -15.99
N GLN A 487 -8.74 5.49 -14.66
CA GLN A 487 -8.49 6.60 -13.73
C GLN A 487 -7.18 7.38 -13.98
N CYS A 488 -6.34 6.92 -14.92
CA CYS A 488 -5.13 7.64 -15.32
C CYS A 488 -5.43 8.91 -16.13
N GLN A 489 -6.65 9.09 -16.68
CA GLN A 489 -7.11 10.30 -17.40
C GLN A 489 -6.01 10.94 -18.25
N ILE A 490 -5.54 10.21 -19.27
CA ILE A 490 -4.54 10.76 -20.20
C ILE A 490 -5.11 12.03 -20.83
N PRO A 491 -4.31 13.09 -21.02
CA PRO A 491 -4.61 14.14 -21.99
C PRO A 491 -4.57 13.54 -23.41
N ILE A 492 -5.61 12.79 -23.75
CA ILE A 492 -5.72 12.04 -25.00
C ILE A 492 -5.87 12.98 -26.20
N ASP A 493 -6.35 14.19 -25.94
CA ASP A 493 -6.33 15.33 -26.86
C ASP A 493 -4.92 15.66 -27.37
N ARG A 494 -3.88 15.40 -26.57
CA ARG A 494 -2.48 15.68 -26.91
C ARG A 494 -1.69 14.46 -27.38
N ILE A 495 -2.33 13.31 -27.59
CA ILE A 495 -1.63 12.08 -27.98
C ILE A 495 -0.80 12.26 -29.27
N ASP A 496 -1.34 13.00 -30.24
CA ASP A 496 -0.66 13.28 -31.50
C ASP A 496 0.58 14.19 -31.31
N GLU A 497 0.55 15.10 -30.33
CA GLU A 497 1.70 15.96 -29.99
C GLU A 497 2.86 15.13 -29.41
N TYR A 498 2.56 14.24 -28.46
CA TYR A 498 3.55 13.34 -27.86
C TYR A 498 4.13 12.34 -28.87
N MET A 499 3.27 11.78 -29.72
CA MET A 499 3.70 10.88 -30.79
C MET A 499 4.61 11.61 -31.78
N LYS A 500 4.24 12.82 -32.20
CA LYS A 500 5.08 13.62 -33.12
C LYS A 500 6.44 13.95 -32.49
N LYS A 501 6.48 14.25 -31.18
CA LYS A 501 7.71 14.58 -30.46
C LYS A 501 8.73 13.42 -30.44
N HIS A 502 8.28 12.19 -30.19
CA HIS A 502 9.19 11.05 -29.97
C HIS A 502 9.30 10.07 -31.16
N VAL A 503 8.27 9.99 -32.00
CA VAL A 503 8.17 9.04 -33.13
C VAL A 503 8.38 9.74 -34.49
N GLY A 504 8.21 11.07 -34.56
CA GLY A 504 8.45 11.87 -35.77
C GLY A 504 7.37 11.69 -36.84
N ASP A 505 7.77 11.60 -38.11
CA ASP A 505 6.87 11.64 -39.28
C ASP A 505 5.92 10.43 -39.35
N SER A 506 6.32 9.29 -38.77
CA SER A 506 5.50 8.07 -38.70
C SER A 506 4.39 8.10 -37.64
N SER A 507 4.31 9.18 -36.85
CA SER A 507 3.40 9.35 -35.70
C SER A 507 1.94 9.03 -36.04
N LYS A 508 1.38 9.61 -37.11
CA LYS A 508 -0.02 9.40 -37.49
C LYS A 508 -0.32 7.94 -37.85
N THR A 509 0.59 7.29 -38.55
CA THR A 509 0.42 5.90 -38.99
C THR A 509 0.47 4.94 -37.80
N ILE A 510 1.43 5.13 -36.89
CA ILE A 510 1.56 4.31 -35.67
C ILE A 510 0.39 4.56 -34.72
N ARG A 511 -0.01 5.81 -34.53
CA ARG A 511 -1.14 6.17 -33.67
C ARG A 511 -2.44 5.53 -34.14
N ARG A 512 -2.71 5.45 -35.45
CA ARG A 512 -3.85 4.69 -36.02
C ARG A 512 -3.84 3.19 -35.74
N LYS A 513 -2.65 2.58 -35.58
CA LYS A 513 -2.52 1.17 -35.22
C LYS A 513 -2.86 0.92 -33.75
N LEU A 514 -2.51 1.86 -32.87
CA LEU A 514 -2.80 1.77 -31.44
C LEU A 514 -4.25 2.17 -31.11
N ILE A 515 -4.70 3.31 -31.62
CA ILE A 515 -6.05 3.86 -31.43
C ILE A 515 -6.54 4.39 -32.78
N SER A 516 -7.60 3.78 -33.30
CA SER A 516 -8.20 4.22 -34.57
C SER A 516 -8.80 5.62 -34.46
N ASP A 517 -8.94 6.31 -35.59
CA ASP A 517 -9.54 7.66 -35.62
C ASP A 517 -10.99 7.66 -35.08
N SER A 518 -11.73 6.55 -35.30
CA SER A 518 -13.08 6.38 -34.73
C SER A 518 -13.08 6.20 -33.21
N GLU A 519 -12.17 5.38 -32.67
CA GLU A 519 -12.06 5.16 -31.22
C GLU A 519 -11.60 6.43 -30.51
N LEU A 520 -10.63 7.15 -31.08
CA LEU A 520 -10.16 8.41 -30.53
C LEU A 520 -11.31 9.43 -30.44
N ASN A 521 -12.13 9.54 -31.48
CA ASN A 521 -13.30 10.42 -31.47
C ASN A 521 -14.35 9.99 -30.43
N ILE A 522 -14.54 8.70 -30.19
CA ILE A 522 -15.45 8.22 -29.14
C ILE A 522 -14.91 8.61 -27.76
N ILE A 523 -13.62 8.40 -27.51
CA ILE A 523 -13.01 8.68 -26.20
C ILE A 523 -12.97 10.18 -25.91
N VAL A 524 -12.62 11.01 -26.89
CA VAL A 524 -12.57 12.48 -26.74
C VAL A 524 -13.96 13.07 -26.50
N ASN A 525 -15.00 12.53 -27.16
CA ASN A 525 -16.37 12.99 -27.01
C ASN A 525 -17.15 12.26 -25.89
N ASP A 526 -16.49 11.40 -25.10
CA ASP A 526 -17.11 10.73 -23.97
C ASP A 526 -17.44 11.75 -22.87
N ILE A 527 -18.65 11.66 -22.32
CA ILE A 527 -19.18 12.54 -21.28
C ILE A 527 -18.31 12.45 -20.02
N ALA A 528 -17.66 11.30 -19.78
CA ALA A 528 -16.74 11.11 -18.67
C ALA A 528 -15.43 11.92 -18.78
N ASN A 529 -15.07 12.37 -20.00
CA ASN A 529 -13.87 13.17 -20.27
C ASN A 529 -14.19 14.66 -20.53
N SER A 530 -15.47 15.02 -20.69
CA SER A 530 -15.90 16.42 -20.72
C SER A 530 -16.02 16.95 -19.29
N ASP A 531 -15.22 17.95 -18.93
CA ASP A 531 -15.46 18.71 -17.70
C ASP A 531 -16.87 19.32 -17.77
N ASP A 532 -17.74 18.99 -16.80
CA ASP A 532 -19.11 19.53 -16.68
C ASP A 532 -19.13 21.08 -16.72
N GLU A 533 -18.01 21.74 -16.37
CA GLU A 533 -17.85 23.19 -16.44
C GLU A 533 -17.79 23.76 -17.88
N SER A 534 -17.61 22.90 -18.89
CA SER A 534 -17.39 23.29 -20.30
C SER A 534 -18.60 23.08 -21.23
N VAL A 535 -19.75 22.61 -20.71
CA VAL A 535 -20.96 22.45 -21.51
C VAL A 535 -21.52 23.83 -21.87
N GLU A 536 -21.19 24.32 -23.07
CA GLU A 536 -21.80 25.53 -23.63
C GLU A 536 -23.27 25.26 -23.95
N ILE A 537 -24.16 25.66 -23.02
CA ILE A 537 -25.60 25.68 -23.31
C ILE A 537 -25.82 26.68 -24.45
N PRO A 538 -26.42 26.26 -25.58
CA PRO A 538 -26.68 27.15 -26.71
C PRO A 538 -27.41 28.41 -26.25
N ARG A 539 -26.92 29.60 -26.64
CA ARG A 539 -27.50 30.89 -26.22
C ARG A 539 -28.98 31.04 -26.54
N LEU A 540 -29.46 30.36 -27.58
CA LEU A 540 -30.88 30.27 -27.98
C LEU A 540 -31.77 29.58 -26.96
N LEU A 541 -31.23 28.68 -26.13
CA LEU A 541 -31.95 28.02 -25.04
C LEU A 541 -31.86 28.81 -23.72
N LEU A 542 -31.02 29.84 -23.67
CA LEU A 542 -30.79 30.69 -22.50
C LEU A 542 -31.60 32.00 -22.53
N GLY A 543 -32.27 32.34 -23.64
CA GLY A 543 -33.07 33.55 -23.76
C GLY A 543 -34.28 33.41 -24.67
N ASP A 544 -35.41 34.00 -24.27
CA ASP A 544 -36.67 34.05 -25.03
C ASP A 544 -36.65 35.11 -26.14
N ASP A 545 -35.52 35.30 -26.82
CA ASP A 545 -35.37 36.34 -27.84
C ASP A 545 -35.91 35.85 -29.19
N TRP A 546 -36.96 36.51 -29.68
CA TRP A 546 -37.56 36.30 -31.01
C TRP A 546 -36.68 36.84 -32.16
N ASP A 547 -35.36 36.80 -32.03
CA ASP A 547 -34.46 37.18 -33.12
C ASP A 547 -34.39 36.03 -34.14
N ALA A 548 -35.45 35.88 -34.92
CA ALA A 548 -35.43 35.03 -36.11
C ALA A 548 -34.46 35.63 -37.14
N PRO A 549 -33.52 34.85 -37.70
CA PRO A 549 -32.64 35.35 -38.74
C PRO A 549 -33.46 35.78 -39.97
N GLY A 550 -33.56 37.09 -40.21
CA GLY A 550 -34.30 37.69 -41.33
C GLY A 550 -35.32 38.77 -40.96
N LEU A 551 -35.62 38.99 -39.68
CA LEU A 551 -36.52 40.08 -39.25
C LEU A 551 -35.70 41.28 -38.75
N ASP A 552 -35.63 42.38 -39.52
CA ASP A 552 -34.95 43.61 -39.08
C ASP A 552 -35.87 44.41 -38.15
N CYS A 553 -35.89 44.04 -36.87
CA CYS A 553 -36.73 44.64 -35.83
C CYS A 553 -36.51 46.16 -35.64
N LYS A 554 -35.49 46.75 -36.27
CA LYS A 554 -35.23 48.21 -36.30
C LYS A 554 -36.25 49.00 -37.12
N ALA A 555 -37.08 48.33 -37.93
CA ALA A 555 -38.07 49.00 -38.78
C ALA A 555 -39.38 49.39 -38.04
N VAL A 556 -39.63 48.86 -36.83
CA VAL A 556 -40.87 49.11 -36.07
C VAL A 556 -40.54 49.68 -34.67
N PRO A 557 -40.75 50.99 -34.43
CA PRO A 557 -40.37 51.65 -33.17
C PRO A 557 -41.02 51.06 -31.91
N GLU A 558 -42.25 50.53 -32.00
CA GLU A 558 -42.94 49.94 -30.84
C GLU A 558 -42.34 48.59 -30.44
N LEU A 559 -41.88 47.80 -31.42
CA LEU A 559 -41.23 46.51 -31.19
C LEU A 559 -39.83 46.69 -30.61
N GLU A 560 -39.08 47.69 -31.11
CA GLU A 560 -37.78 48.07 -30.55
C GLU A 560 -37.94 48.59 -29.12
N MET A 561 -38.96 49.40 -28.85
CA MET A 561 -39.30 49.84 -27.49
C MET A 561 -39.66 48.66 -26.58
N GLY A 562 -40.45 47.69 -27.06
CA GLY A 562 -40.78 46.46 -26.33
C GLY A 562 -39.54 45.62 -26.01
N ARG A 563 -38.63 45.46 -26.98
CA ARG A 563 -37.34 44.76 -26.81
C ARG A 563 -36.44 45.46 -25.79
N LEU A 564 -36.34 46.78 -25.84
CA LEU A 564 -35.56 47.56 -24.88
C LEU A 564 -36.15 47.47 -23.46
N LYS A 565 -37.48 47.45 -23.32
CA LYS A 565 -38.15 47.24 -22.02
C LYS A 565 -37.90 45.83 -21.46
N LYS A 566 -37.97 44.79 -22.30
CA LYS A 566 -37.65 43.41 -21.93
C LYS A 566 -36.18 43.29 -21.49
N ARG A 567 -35.25 43.82 -22.30
CA ARG A 567 -33.81 43.84 -21.98
C ARG A 567 -33.51 44.59 -20.70
N LEU A 568 -34.24 45.68 -20.40
CA LEU A 568 -34.12 46.41 -19.13
C LEU A 568 -34.60 45.56 -17.93
N ILE A 569 -35.64 44.74 -18.09
CA ILE A 569 -36.12 43.80 -17.04
C ILE A 569 -35.12 42.68 -16.77
N GLU A 570 -34.50 42.15 -17.83
CA GLU A 570 -33.54 41.04 -17.75
C GLU A 570 -32.13 41.48 -17.36
N ALA A 571 -31.80 42.76 -17.54
CA ALA A 571 -30.48 43.33 -17.27
C ALA A 571 -29.93 42.93 -15.89
N SER A 572 -28.72 42.36 -15.91
CA SER A 572 -27.98 41.93 -14.72
C SER A 572 -26.83 42.87 -14.36
N THR A 573 -26.49 43.81 -15.25
CA THR A 573 -25.42 44.79 -15.05
C THR A 573 -25.96 46.21 -15.02
N ALA A 574 -25.29 47.08 -14.26
CA ALA A 574 -25.67 48.49 -14.16
C ALA A 574 -25.46 49.24 -15.48
N ASP A 575 -24.49 48.81 -16.30
CA ASP A 575 -24.22 49.40 -17.61
C ASP A 575 -25.30 49.05 -18.64
N ASP A 576 -25.83 47.82 -18.61
CA ASP A 576 -26.97 47.43 -19.46
C ASP A 576 -28.23 48.23 -19.06
N VAL A 577 -28.46 48.39 -17.76
CA VAL A 577 -29.56 49.23 -17.24
C VAL A 577 -29.37 50.69 -17.69
N ARG A 578 -28.16 51.25 -17.56
CA ARG A 578 -27.83 52.61 -18.02
C ARG A 578 -28.09 52.76 -19.52
N MET A 579 -27.57 51.85 -20.34
CA MET A 579 -27.74 51.89 -21.79
C MET A 579 -29.22 51.81 -22.19
N CYS A 580 -29.98 50.89 -21.59
CA CYS A 580 -31.40 50.72 -21.89
C CYS A 580 -32.21 51.95 -21.47
N LEU A 581 -31.92 52.53 -20.30
CA LEU A 581 -32.59 53.73 -19.81
C LEU A 581 -32.27 54.96 -20.66
N VAL A 582 -31.03 55.15 -21.09
CA VAL A 582 -30.66 56.27 -21.98
C VAL A 582 -31.38 56.17 -23.33
N LYS A 583 -31.41 54.96 -23.93
CA LYS A 583 -32.13 54.74 -25.21
C LYS A 583 -33.65 54.89 -25.06
N LEU A 584 -34.23 54.36 -23.98
CA LEU A 584 -35.67 54.49 -23.71
C LEU A 584 -36.07 55.94 -23.38
N ALA A 585 -35.23 56.70 -22.70
CA ALA A 585 -35.46 58.12 -22.42
C ALA A 585 -35.45 58.98 -23.70
N MET A 586 -34.64 58.60 -24.70
CA MET A 586 -34.66 59.23 -26.04
C MET A 586 -35.92 58.91 -26.85
N MET A 587 -36.54 57.73 -26.63
CA MET A 587 -37.73 57.28 -27.36
C MET A 587 -39.06 57.63 -26.66
N ALA A 588 -39.07 57.78 -25.33
CA ALA A 588 -40.28 58.05 -24.54
C ALA A 588 -40.00 58.97 -23.34
N PRO A 589 -40.12 60.30 -23.48
CA PRO A 589 -39.71 61.25 -22.44
C PRO A 589 -40.74 61.48 -21.31
N ALA A 590 -42.00 61.04 -21.45
CA ALA A 590 -43.11 61.54 -20.62
C ALA A 590 -43.45 60.72 -19.35
N SER A 591 -43.11 59.42 -19.27
CA SER A 591 -43.47 58.54 -18.13
C SER A 591 -42.25 58.03 -17.35
N PRO A 592 -42.31 57.93 -16.01
CA PRO A 592 -41.21 57.35 -15.22
C PRO A 592 -41.00 55.88 -15.58
N LEU A 593 -39.77 55.52 -15.94
CA LEU A 593 -39.43 54.20 -16.49
C LEU A 593 -39.42 53.10 -15.41
N TRP A 594 -39.40 53.46 -14.13
CA TRP A 594 -39.49 52.49 -13.04
C TRP A 594 -40.86 51.82 -12.87
N LYS A 595 -41.93 52.31 -13.50
CA LYS A 595 -43.26 51.68 -13.45
C LYS A 595 -43.40 50.46 -14.37
N LEU A 596 -42.36 50.11 -15.13
CA LEU A 596 -42.37 49.00 -16.08
C LEU A 596 -42.50 47.62 -15.43
N SER A 597 -42.00 47.44 -14.20
CA SER A 597 -42.13 46.18 -13.46
C SER A 597 -42.70 46.41 -12.06
N PRO A 598 -43.73 45.66 -11.63
CA PRO A 598 -44.26 45.75 -10.26
C PRO A 598 -43.28 45.25 -9.20
N SER A 599 -42.22 44.52 -9.59
CA SER A 599 -41.19 43.98 -8.68
C SER A 599 -40.12 45.01 -8.30
N TRP A 600 -39.98 46.12 -9.03
CA TRP A 600 -38.99 47.16 -8.76
C TRP A 600 -39.45 48.11 -7.67
N LYS A 601 -39.45 47.63 -6.42
CA LYS A 601 -39.84 48.43 -5.25
C LYS A 601 -38.65 48.62 -4.30
N PRO A 602 -37.97 49.77 -4.34
CA PRO A 602 -36.92 50.11 -3.37
C PRO A 602 -37.42 50.04 -1.92
N ALA A 603 -36.51 49.85 -0.97
CA ALA A 603 -36.88 49.62 0.42
C ALA A 603 -37.27 50.90 1.18
N GLY A 604 -38.49 50.96 1.71
CA GLY A 604 -38.92 51.96 2.71
C GLY A 604 -38.47 53.40 2.43
N ALA A 605 -37.71 53.99 3.35
CA ALA A 605 -37.17 55.34 3.26
C ALA A 605 -36.26 55.59 2.04
N LEU A 606 -35.60 54.55 1.49
CA LEU A 606 -34.80 54.68 0.26
C LEU A 606 -35.70 54.94 -0.96
N GLY A 607 -36.87 54.31 -1.04
CA GLY A 607 -37.84 54.56 -2.11
C GLY A 607 -38.41 55.98 -2.07
N ALA A 608 -38.69 56.49 -0.87
CA ALA A 608 -39.12 57.88 -0.69
C ALA A 608 -38.02 58.88 -1.05
N ALA A 609 -36.77 58.63 -0.64
CA ALA A 609 -35.62 59.48 -0.95
C ALA A 609 -35.29 59.51 -2.46
N LEU A 610 -35.37 58.36 -3.14
CA LEU A 610 -35.19 58.29 -4.60
C LEU A 610 -36.34 58.97 -5.34
N GLY A 611 -37.59 58.81 -4.87
CA GLY A 611 -38.75 59.49 -5.45
C GLY A 611 -38.73 61.01 -5.30
N ALA A 612 -38.05 61.54 -4.28
CA ALA A 612 -37.92 62.97 -4.01
C ALA A 612 -36.81 63.67 -4.83
N LEU A 613 -36.01 62.95 -5.61
CA LEU A 613 -34.99 63.54 -6.49
C LEU A 613 -35.63 64.34 -7.64
N PRO A 614 -34.95 65.38 -8.17
CA PRO A 614 -35.40 66.07 -9.36
C PRO A 614 -35.49 65.10 -10.55
N ARG A 615 -36.49 65.29 -11.41
CA ARG A 615 -36.70 64.43 -12.58
C ARG A 615 -35.48 64.42 -13.49
N GLY A 616 -34.91 63.25 -13.71
CA GLY A 616 -33.72 63.07 -14.51
C GLY A 616 -33.17 61.65 -14.44
N PHE A 617 -32.07 61.41 -15.14
CA PHE A 617 -31.47 60.08 -15.27
C PHE A 617 -31.21 59.41 -13.91
N LEU A 618 -30.68 60.13 -12.92
CA LEU A 618 -30.35 59.57 -11.60
C LEU A 618 -31.59 59.10 -10.82
N GLN A 619 -32.74 59.74 -11.02
CA GLN A 619 -34.00 59.33 -10.41
C GLN A 619 -34.49 58.01 -11.01
N ASP A 620 -34.51 57.92 -12.35
CA ASP A 620 -34.93 56.72 -13.08
C ASP A 620 -33.97 55.54 -12.86
N PHE A 621 -32.67 55.80 -12.98
CA PHE A 621 -31.60 54.84 -12.74
C PHE A 621 -31.60 54.36 -11.29
N GLY A 622 -31.68 55.28 -10.32
CA GLY A 622 -31.66 54.93 -8.90
C GLY A 622 -32.85 54.09 -8.46
N TYR A 623 -34.06 54.40 -8.94
CA TYR A 623 -35.26 53.62 -8.59
C TYR A 623 -35.25 52.23 -9.22
N VAL A 624 -34.88 52.12 -10.51
CA VAL A 624 -34.80 50.84 -11.23
C VAL A 624 -33.69 49.96 -10.65
N VAL A 625 -32.47 50.50 -10.48
CA VAL A 625 -31.32 49.73 -9.96
C VAL A 625 -31.56 49.28 -8.52
N SER A 626 -32.10 50.15 -7.65
CA SER A 626 -32.40 49.77 -6.26
C SER A 626 -33.52 48.73 -6.17
N GLY A 627 -34.59 48.89 -6.97
CA GLY A 627 -35.68 47.90 -7.05
C GLY A 627 -35.23 46.56 -7.65
N ALA A 628 -34.43 46.59 -8.72
CA ALA A 628 -33.86 45.40 -9.34
C ALA A 628 -32.88 44.69 -8.42
N ALA A 629 -31.97 45.42 -7.76
CA ALA A 629 -31.05 44.84 -6.78
C ALA A 629 -31.80 44.12 -5.65
N ARG A 630 -32.87 44.72 -5.13
CA ARG A 630 -33.71 44.07 -4.11
C ARG A 630 -34.40 42.81 -4.64
N ALA A 631 -35.05 42.88 -5.80
CA ALA A 631 -35.72 41.72 -6.39
C ALA A 631 -34.73 40.56 -6.66
N ARG A 632 -33.51 40.88 -7.11
CA ARG A 632 -32.43 39.90 -7.30
C ARG A 632 -31.92 39.32 -5.98
N ALA A 633 -31.84 40.12 -4.93
CA ALA A 633 -31.48 39.63 -3.60
C ALA A 633 -32.54 38.69 -3.01
N GLU A 634 -33.83 39.00 -3.20
CA GLU A 634 -34.96 38.14 -2.81
C GLU A 634 -35.00 36.84 -3.64
N ALA A 635 -34.55 36.88 -4.91
CA ALA A 635 -34.37 35.71 -5.76
C ALA A 635 -33.09 34.89 -5.48
N GLY A 636 -32.28 35.26 -4.46
CA GLY A 636 -31.05 34.55 -4.09
C GLY A 636 -29.78 34.97 -4.85
N CYS A 637 -29.86 35.91 -5.79
CA CYS A 637 -28.72 36.44 -6.56
C CYS A 637 -28.06 37.64 -5.85
N ALA A 638 -27.69 37.49 -4.58
CA ALA A 638 -27.20 38.60 -3.74
C ALA A 638 -25.91 39.27 -4.27
N ARG A 639 -25.05 38.53 -4.97
CA ARG A 639 -23.80 39.08 -5.56
C ARG A 639 -24.07 40.02 -6.75
N VAL A 640 -25.06 39.70 -7.59
CA VAL A 640 -25.51 40.57 -8.69
C VAL A 640 -26.22 41.80 -8.14
N ALA A 641 -27.04 41.62 -7.10
CA ALA A 641 -27.63 42.75 -6.38
C ALA A 641 -26.58 43.70 -5.81
N LEU A 642 -25.50 43.13 -5.24
CA LEU A 642 -24.40 43.90 -4.66
C LEU A 642 -23.65 44.74 -5.70
N SER A 643 -23.38 44.19 -6.89
CA SER A 643 -22.70 44.94 -7.96
C SER A 643 -23.56 46.09 -8.48
N LEU A 644 -24.85 45.83 -8.74
CA LEU A 644 -25.83 46.82 -9.15
C LEU A 644 -25.90 48.00 -8.16
N LEU A 645 -26.08 47.69 -6.87
CA LEU A 645 -26.23 48.71 -5.85
C LEU A 645 -24.92 49.46 -5.56
N SER A 646 -23.76 48.80 -5.72
CA SER A 646 -22.44 49.44 -5.58
C SER A 646 -22.20 50.52 -6.63
N VAL A 647 -22.60 50.25 -7.88
CA VAL A 647 -22.51 51.24 -8.98
C VAL A 647 -23.43 52.42 -8.70
N LEU A 648 -24.66 52.17 -8.24
CA LEU A 648 -25.59 53.24 -7.86
C LEU A 648 -25.06 54.09 -6.69
N GLU A 649 -24.49 53.47 -5.66
CA GLU A 649 -23.87 54.20 -4.53
C GLU A 649 -22.71 55.09 -5.00
N GLY A 650 -21.88 54.58 -5.92
CA GLY A 650 -20.79 55.33 -6.55
C GLY A 650 -21.29 56.54 -7.36
N GLU A 651 -22.32 56.35 -8.18
CA GLU A 651 -22.94 57.43 -8.96
C GLU A 651 -23.62 58.47 -8.09
N ALA A 652 -24.37 58.05 -7.07
CA ALA A 652 -25.03 58.95 -6.14
C ALA A 652 -24.00 59.79 -5.37
N ARG A 653 -22.88 59.20 -4.94
CA ARG A 653 -21.77 59.95 -4.30
C ARG A 653 -21.05 60.88 -5.28
N GLY A 654 -20.87 60.49 -6.53
CA GLY A 654 -20.22 61.30 -7.56
C GLY A 654 -21.04 62.53 -7.99
N GLN A 655 -22.36 62.38 -8.18
CA GLN A 655 -23.24 63.46 -8.66
C GLN A 655 -23.77 64.37 -7.54
N LEU A 656 -23.95 63.85 -6.32
CA LEU A 656 -24.52 64.60 -5.19
C LEU A 656 -23.47 65.02 -4.15
N GLY A 657 -22.22 64.53 -4.25
CA GLY A 657 -21.14 64.77 -3.28
C GLY A 657 -20.34 66.06 -3.48
N GLY A 658 -20.59 66.82 -4.55
CA GLY A 658 -19.87 68.07 -4.86
C GLY A 658 -20.30 69.31 -4.06
N GLY A 659 -21.35 69.22 -3.23
CA GLY A 659 -21.86 70.33 -2.43
C GLY A 659 -21.58 70.13 -0.94
N GLY A 660 -20.67 70.92 -0.37
CA GLY A 660 -20.36 70.92 1.06
C GLY A 660 -21.59 71.27 1.91
N GLY A 661 -22.22 70.25 2.49
CA GLY A 661 -23.33 70.42 3.43
C GLY A 661 -23.80 69.08 3.96
N GLN A 662 -23.47 68.78 5.22
CA GLN A 662 -23.79 67.53 5.92
C GLN A 662 -25.30 67.30 6.16
N LEU A 663 -26.16 68.18 5.64
CA LEU A 663 -27.63 68.14 5.74
C LEU A 663 -28.35 68.42 4.40
N GLY A 664 -27.75 68.10 3.25
CA GLY A 664 -28.46 68.04 1.97
C GLY A 664 -29.12 66.67 1.72
N GLY A 665 -30.23 66.63 0.96
CA GLY A 665 -30.95 65.39 0.59
C GLY A 665 -30.07 64.30 -0.04
N GLY A 666 -28.94 64.67 -0.67
CA GLY A 666 -27.96 63.73 -1.21
C GLY A 666 -27.13 62.96 -0.16
N GLY A 667 -26.85 63.57 1.00
CA GLY A 667 -26.14 62.91 2.11
C GLY A 667 -27.00 61.89 2.84
N ALA A 668 -28.32 62.12 2.93
CA ALA A 668 -29.27 61.16 3.46
C ALA A 668 -29.42 59.94 2.53
N LEU A 669 -29.51 60.18 1.22
CA LEU A 669 -29.58 59.12 0.21
C LEU A 669 -28.33 58.23 0.21
N ALA A 670 -27.13 58.82 0.25
CA ALA A 670 -25.87 58.06 0.30
C ALA A 670 -25.74 57.20 1.56
N ARG A 671 -26.28 57.64 2.71
CA ARG A 671 -26.31 56.84 3.94
C ARG A 671 -27.30 55.68 3.85
N LEU A 672 -28.50 55.92 3.31
CA LEU A 672 -29.50 54.86 3.07
C LEU A 672 -28.98 53.79 2.09
N LEU A 673 -28.35 54.21 0.98
CA LEU A 673 -27.71 53.30 0.03
C LEU A 673 -26.57 52.50 0.69
N GLY A 674 -25.76 53.15 1.53
CA GLY A 674 -24.69 52.48 2.27
C GLY A 674 -25.20 51.40 3.23
N TRP A 675 -26.36 51.58 3.86
CA TRP A 675 -26.98 50.57 4.73
C TRP A 675 -27.59 49.40 3.95
N GLU A 676 -28.21 49.66 2.81
CA GLU A 676 -28.69 48.60 1.92
C GLU A 676 -27.53 47.81 1.31
N LEU A 677 -26.43 48.49 0.96
CA LEU A 677 -25.20 47.84 0.51
C LEU A 677 -24.59 46.98 1.61
N LEU A 678 -24.56 47.46 2.84
CA LEU A 678 -24.12 46.70 4.01
C LEU A 678 -24.95 45.42 4.17
N LEU A 679 -26.27 45.49 4.03
CA LEU A 679 -27.14 44.32 4.09
C LEU A 679 -26.81 43.30 2.99
N LEU A 680 -26.62 43.74 1.74
CA LEU A 680 -26.23 42.85 0.64
C LEU A 680 -24.86 42.21 0.88
N GLN A 681 -23.89 42.97 1.40
CA GLN A 681 -22.57 42.43 1.78
C GLN A 681 -22.71 41.32 2.83
N VAL A 682 -23.57 41.51 3.83
CA VAL A 682 -23.88 40.49 4.84
C VAL A 682 -24.55 39.25 4.22
N LEU A 683 -25.57 39.43 3.38
CA LEU A 683 -26.27 38.32 2.73
C LEU A 683 -25.35 37.50 1.82
N VAL A 684 -24.43 38.15 1.09
CA VAL A 684 -23.41 37.49 0.27
C VAL A 684 -22.49 36.63 1.14
N VAL A 685 -22.00 37.14 2.27
CA VAL A 685 -21.19 36.35 3.21
C VAL A 685 -21.95 35.15 3.75
N LEU A 686 -23.23 35.32 4.11
CA LEU A 686 -24.05 34.24 4.66
C LEU A 686 -24.39 33.15 3.63
N ALA A 687 -24.49 33.51 2.35
CA ALA A 687 -24.76 32.59 1.25
C ALA A 687 -23.52 31.82 0.79
N GLU A 688 -22.36 32.47 0.80
CA GLU A 688 -21.08 31.89 0.36
C GLU A 688 -20.27 31.26 1.50
N TRP A 689 -20.82 31.19 2.71
CA TRP A 689 -20.14 30.65 3.87
C TRP A 689 -19.78 29.16 3.69
N PRO A 690 -18.55 28.71 4.00
CA PRO A 690 -17.43 29.48 4.57
C PRO A 690 -16.51 30.16 3.54
N HIS A 691 -16.68 29.90 2.25
CA HIS A 691 -15.79 30.32 1.15
C HIS A 691 -16.07 31.73 0.60
N HIS A 692 -16.39 32.70 1.46
CA HIS A 692 -16.65 34.08 1.04
C HIS A 692 -15.34 34.82 0.69
N ARG A 693 -15.43 35.83 -0.20
CA ARG A 693 -14.26 36.64 -0.61
C ARG A 693 -14.16 38.02 0.07
N LEU A 694 -15.16 38.40 0.87
CA LEU A 694 -15.24 39.72 1.52
C LEU A 694 -14.38 39.82 2.80
N ASN A 695 -13.80 41.00 3.05
CA ASN A 695 -13.03 41.27 4.28
C ASN A 695 -13.98 41.42 5.48
N LEU A 696 -13.97 40.44 6.37
CA LEU A 696 -14.86 40.37 7.51
C LEU A 696 -14.55 41.39 8.62
N ALA A 697 -13.30 41.80 8.79
CA ALA A 697 -12.94 42.82 9.79
C ALA A 697 -13.49 44.20 9.40
N ALA A 698 -13.36 44.56 8.11
CA ALA A 698 -13.94 45.78 7.57
C ALA A 698 -15.48 45.75 7.60
N LEU A 699 -16.08 44.60 7.28
CA LEU A 699 -17.53 44.42 7.34
C LEU A 699 -18.07 44.52 8.77
N ALA A 700 -17.36 43.95 9.75
CA ALA A 700 -17.71 44.05 11.17
C ALA A 700 -17.65 45.51 11.66
N ALA A 701 -16.62 46.28 11.26
CA ALA A 701 -16.54 47.71 11.59
C ALA A 701 -17.75 48.50 11.05
N LYS A 702 -18.17 48.22 9.79
CA LYS A 702 -19.36 48.83 9.20
C LYS A 702 -20.66 48.43 9.92
N CYS A 703 -20.79 47.17 10.33
CA CYS A 703 -21.92 46.69 11.13
C CYS A 703 -22.00 47.43 12.48
N LYS A 704 -20.85 47.62 13.16
CA LYS A 704 -20.79 48.36 14.44
C LYS A 704 -21.20 49.81 14.27
N ALA A 705 -20.70 50.47 13.22
CA ALA A 705 -21.07 51.85 12.90
C ALA A 705 -22.57 51.99 12.59
N CYS A 706 -23.16 51.02 11.88
CA CYS A 706 -24.60 51.00 11.58
C CYS A 706 -25.45 50.85 12.85
N ILE A 707 -25.06 49.96 13.78
CA ILE A 707 -25.76 49.78 15.05
C ILE A 707 -25.64 51.03 15.94
N ALA A 708 -24.45 51.65 16.00
CA ALA A 708 -24.24 52.89 16.74
C ALA A 708 -25.12 54.04 16.22
N ALA A 709 -25.33 54.11 14.90
CA ALA A 709 -26.20 55.11 14.26
C ALA A 709 -27.69 54.96 14.64
N ALA A 710 -28.15 53.75 14.98
CA ALA A 710 -29.51 53.56 15.48
C ALA A 710 -29.71 54.09 16.91
N SER A 711 -28.63 54.13 17.69
CA SER A 711 -28.64 54.61 19.08
C SER A 711 -28.30 56.10 19.24
N SER A 712 -27.92 56.79 18.15
CA SER A 712 -27.41 58.17 18.21
C SER A 712 -28.51 59.26 18.19
N GLY A 713 -29.79 58.88 18.15
CA GLY A 713 -30.91 59.84 18.16
C GLY A 713 -31.07 60.68 16.89
N ASP A 714 -30.47 60.27 15.77
CA ASP A 714 -30.56 60.94 14.46
C ASP A 714 -31.96 60.75 13.83
N GLN A 715 -32.41 61.69 12.99
CA GLN A 715 -33.69 61.60 12.27
C GLN A 715 -33.71 60.47 11.22
N LEU A 716 -32.53 60.03 10.77
CA LEU A 716 -32.37 58.94 9.82
C LEU A 716 -31.90 57.67 10.55
N VAL A 717 -32.77 56.65 10.62
CA VAL A 717 -32.48 55.39 11.33
C VAL A 717 -32.39 54.23 10.32
N PRO A 718 -31.41 53.30 10.45
CA PRO A 718 -31.35 52.10 9.61
C PRO A 718 -32.59 51.21 9.79
N ARG A 719 -33.04 50.57 8.70
CA ARG A 719 -34.21 49.68 8.78
C ARG A 719 -33.97 48.47 9.69
N PRO A 720 -35.01 47.92 10.35
CA PRO A 720 -34.87 46.79 11.28
C PRO A 720 -34.15 45.58 10.68
N GLN A 721 -34.38 45.26 9.41
CA GLN A 721 -33.73 44.13 8.74
C GLN A 721 -32.21 44.34 8.54
N VAL A 722 -31.75 45.58 8.31
CA VAL A 722 -30.30 45.88 8.25
C VAL A 722 -29.70 45.67 9.64
N LEU A 723 -30.33 46.23 10.67
CA LEU A 723 -29.87 46.11 12.06
C LEU A 723 -29.79 44.64 12.53
N ASN A 724 -30.82 43.83 12.25
CA ASN A 724 -30.86 42.43 12.67
C ASN A 724 -29.79 41.57 11.99
N ASN A 725 -29.55 41.78 10.68
CA ASN A 725 -28.50 41.07 9.95
C ASN A 725 -27.09 41.56 10.36
N SER A 726 -26.91 42.86 10.58
CA SER A 726 -25.64 43.40 11.11
C SER A 726 -25.32 42.90 12.52
N ARG A 727 -26.32 42.74 13.39
CA ARG A 727 -26.16 42.12 14.72
C ARG A 727 -25.82 40.64 14.62
N SER A 728 -26.49 39.90 13.73
CA SER A 728 -26.20 38.48 13.48
C SER A 728 -24.76 38.26 13.00
N MET A 729 -24.25 39.16 12.15
CA MET A 729 -22.86 39.13 11.67
C MET A 729 -21.81 39.48 12.72
N LEU A 730 -22.19 40.21 13.75
CA LEU A 730 -21.32 40.64 14.85
C LEU A 730 -21.21 39.65 15.99
N ASP A 731 -21.79 38.45 15.82
CA ASP A 731 -21.39 37.18 16.43
C ASP A 731 -19.96 37.17 17.03
N PRO A 732 -19.61 37.51 18.28
CA PRO A 732 -18.23 37.64 18.72
C PRO A 732 -17.47 36.31 18.84
N ALA A 733 -18.14 35.15 18.75
CA ALA A 733 -17.44 33.88 18.46
C ALA A 733 -16.72 33.94 17.08
N SER A 734 -17.34 34.66 16.15
CA SER A 734 -16.86 34.89 14.79
C SER A 734 -15.90 36.09 14.66
N GLU A 735 -15.81 36.98 15.66
CA GLU A 735 -14.87 38.12 15.65
C GLU A 735 -13.43 37.72 16.07
N ARG A 736 -13.27 36.83 17.06
CA ARG A 736 -11.93 36.50 17.60
C ARG A 736 -11.14 35.44 16.83
N VAL A 737 -11.82 34.46 16.23
CA VAL A 737 -11.16 33.47 15.34
C VAL A 737 -10.60 34.15 14.08
N ARG A 738 -11.17 35.28 13.67
CA ARG A 738 -10.82 35.98 12.42
C ARG A 738 -9.73 37.05 12.53
N VAL A 739 -9.31 37.44 13.75
CA VAL A 739 -8.34 38.53 13.97
C VAL A 739 -7.09 38.09 14.76
N GLY A 740 -7.01 36.86 15.28
CA GLY A 740 -5.78 36.35 15.89
C GLY A 740 -5.26 37.17 17.08
N GLY A 741 -6.13 37.85 17.83
CA GLY A 741 -5.71 38.80 18.87
C GLY A 741 -6.64 38.86 20.09
N ARG A 742 -6.03 39.04 21.27
CA ARG A 742 -6.69 39.28 22.58
C ARG A 742 -7.33 40.69 22.64
N GLY A 743 -8.33 40.97 21.80
CA GLY A 743 -9.11 42.21 21.91
C GLY A 743 -10.13 42.14 23.05
N ARG A 744 -10.17 43.16 23.93
CA ARG A 744 -11.23 43.33 24.95
C ARG A 744 -12.58 43.55 24.26
N GLY A 745 -13.50 42.59 24.40
CA GLY A 745 -14.87 42.73 23.90
C GLY A 745 -15.61 43.79 24.70
N HIS A 746 -16.02 44.87 24.03
CA HIS A 746 -16.99 45.82 24.59
C HIS A 746 -18.40 45.31 24.27
N GLY A 747 -19.24 45.28 25.30
CA GLY A 747 -20.59 44.72 25.22
C GLY A 747 -21.47 45.48 24.23
N VAL A 748 -22.17 44.73 23.39
CA VAL A 748 -23.35 45.23 22.66
C VAL A 748 -24.49 45.31 23.69
N ALA A 749 -24.38 46.28 24.60
CA ALA A 749 -25.43 46.60 25.55
C ALA A 749 -26.13 47.86 25.05
N GLY A 750 -27.29 47.68 24.43
CA GLY A 750 -28.17 48.76 24.01
C GLY A 750 -29.59 48.25 23.97
N GLY A 751 -30.37 48.54 25.01
CA GLY A 751 -31.79 48.19 25.10
C GLY A 751 -32.59 48.83 23.96
N GLY A 752 -33.49 48.06 23.36
CA GLY A 752 -34.33 48.48 22.23
C GLY A 752 -34.17 47.65 20.95
N ALA A 753 -33.54 46.46 21.03
CA ALA A 753 -33.08 45.71 19.85
C ALA A 753 -34.06 44.69 19.27
N GLY A 754 -35.23 44.47 19.88
CA GLY A 754 -36.14 43.38 19.50
C GLY A 754 -35.58 42.00 19.83
N VAL A 755 -36.45 40.97 19.84
CA VAL A 755 -36.13 39.62 20.35
C VAL A 755 -34.90 38.99 19.69
N ALA A 756 -34.72 39.17 18.37
CA ALA A 756 -33.57 38.64 17.63
C ALA A 756 -32.23 39.28 18.02
N GLY A 757 -32.22 40.60 18.30
CA GLY A 757 -31.01 41.31 18.69
C GLY A 757 -30.57 40.99 20.12
N ASP A 758 -31.53 40.85 21.03
CA ASP A 758 -31.29 40.47 22.41
C ASP A 758 -30.83 38.99 22.51
N ALA A 759 -31.40 38.11 21.67
CA ALA A 759 -30.96 36.72 21.54
C ALA A 759 -29.51 36.62 21.06
N ALA A 760 -29.14 37.40 20.03
CA ALA A 760 -27.77 37.46 19.53
C ALA A 760 -26.81 37.87 20.66
N ALA A 761 -27.04 39.00 21.32
CA ALA A 761 -26.19 39.50 22.41
C ALA A 761 -26.06 38.53 23.59
N ALA A 762 -27.16 37.83 23.95
CA ALA A 762 -27.15 36.83 25.01
C ALA A 762 -26.36 35.56 24.61
N LEU A 763 -26.48 35.11 23.36
CA LEU A 763 -25.70 33.99 22.80
C LEU A 763 -24.20 34.33 22.77
N CYS A 764 -23.86 35.55 22.36
CA CYS A 764 -22.50 36.09 22.41
C CYS A 764 -21.89 35.96 23.81
N ALA A 765 -22.63 36.41 24.81
CA ALA A 765 -22.17 36.40 26.20
C ALA A 765 -21.91 34.97 26.69
N ALA A 766 -22.81 34.03 26.37
CA ALA A 766 -22.66 32.61 26.71
C ALA A 766 -21.40 32.00 26.06
N CYS A 767 -21.17 32.22 24.77
CA CYS A 767 -19.98 31.72 24.06
C CYS A 767 -18.69 32.28 24.65
N LEU A 768 -18.69 33.58 25.00
CA LEU A 768 -17.56 34.27 25.62
C LEU A 768 -17.23 33.78 27.03
N GLU A 769 -18.21 33.29 27.79
CA GLU A 769 -18.00 32.71 29.12
C GLU A 769 -17.40 31.30 29.02
N LEU A 770 -17.84 30.51 28.03
CA LEU A 770 -17.31 29.19 27.74
C LEU A 770 -15.82 29.24 27.37
N GLN A 771 -15.45 30.14 26.45
CA GLN A 771 -14.06 30.33 26.02
C GLN A 771 -13.12 30.81 27.14
N ARG A 772 -13.65 31.46 28.18
CA ARG A 772 -12.86 31.95 29.33
C ARG A 772 -12.72 30.92 30.45
N GLY A 773 -13.29 29.71 30.30
CA GLY A 773 -13.31 28.68 31.32
C GLY A 773 -14.10 29.06 32.58
N LYS A 774 -14.97 30.09 32.49
CA LYS A 774 -15.76 30.61 33.63
C LYS A 774 -17.21 30.13 33.63
N ALA A 775 -17.59 29.28 32.68
CA ALA A 775 -18.94 28.72 32.51
C ALA A 775 -19.56 28.12 33.78
N ALA A 776 -18.75 27.61 34.72
CA ALA A 776 -19.24 27.06 35.98
C ALA A 776 -19.60 28.11 37.06
N ARG A 777 -19.23 29.40 36.89
CA ARG A 777 -19.36 30.43 37.96
C ARG A 777 -20.46 31.45 37.72
N LYS A 778 -20.92 31.67 36.48
CA LYS A 778 -22.05 32.54 36.13
C LYS A 778 -22.84 31.88 35.00
N LEU A 779 -24.12 31.66 35.25
CA LEU A 779 -25.05 31.05 34.30
C LEU A 779 -25.52 32.12 33.29
N PRO A 780 -25.51 31.88 31.96
CA PRO A 780 -26.07 32.80 30.97
C PRO A 780 -27.61 32.86 31.00
N ARG A 781 -28.20 33.26 32.14
CA ARG A 781 -29.66 33.29 32.38
C ARG A 781 -30.43 34.08 31.31
N ALA A 782 -29.86 35.16 30.81
CA ALA A 782 -30.51 36.00 29.80
C ALA A 782 -30.86 35.24 28.51
N LEU A 783 -30.00 34.33 28.05
CA LEU A 783 -30.30 33.53 26.84
C LEU A 783 -31.36 32.47 27.13
N TRP A 784 -31.26 31.83 28.30
CA TRP A 784 -32.23 30.83 28.76
C TRP A 784 -33.64 31.42 28.88
N ASP A 785 -33.79 32.53 29.60
CA ASP A 785 -35.08 33.18 29.83
C ASP A 785 -35.70 33.67 28.51
N LEU A 786 -34.87 34.21 27.61
CA LEU A 786 -35.31 34.66 26.30
C LEU A 786 -35.78 33.49 25.43
N ALA A 787 -34.98 32.43 25.29
CA ALA A 787 -35.34 31.24 24.52
C ALA A 787 -36.61 30.57 25.09
N LEU A 788 -36.72 30.44 26.41
CA LEU A 788 -37.88 29.85 27.07
C LEU A 788 -39.16 30.67 26.83
N SER A 789 -39.08 32.00 26.91
CA SER A 789 -40.23 32.90 26.70
C SER A 789 -40.83 32.81 25.30
N VAL A 790 -39.99 32.53 24.29
CA VAL A 790 -40.39 32.39 22.88
C VAL A 790 -41.29 31.17 22.65
N TYR A 791 -41.16 30.12 23.47
CA TYR A 791 -41.93 28.87 23.33
C TYR A 791 -43.06 28.72 24.36
N SER A 792 -43.45 29.81 25.04
CA SER A 792 -44.63 29.84 25.90
C SER A 792 -45.94 29.86 25.10
N ASN A 793 -46.94 29.12 25.57
CA ASN A 793 -48.32 29.05 25.08
C ASN A 793 -49.18 30.24 25.54
N ALA A 794 -48.76 30.99 26.57
CA ALA A 794 -49.52 32.10 27.14
C ALA A 794 -48.68 33.39 27.29
N PRO A 795 -49.25 34.58 27.02
CA PRO A 795 -48.65 35.85 27.45
C PRO A 795 -48.68 35.90 28.99
N GLY A 796 -47.66 36.51 29.60
CA GLY A 796 -47.40 36.47 31.04
C GLY A 796 -48.55 36.95 31.95
N PRO A 797 -48.43 36.80 33.27
CA PRO A 797 -49.50 37.13 34.21
C PRO A 797 -49.70 38.65 34.30
N THR A 798 -50.72 39.19 33.64
CA THR A 798 -51.14 40.59 33.83
C THR A 798 -52.02 40.74 35.07
N LYS A 799 -51.60 41.63 35.97
CA LYS A 799 -52.44 42.24 36.99
C LYS A 799 -53.69 42.84 36.32
N ARG A 800 -54.87 42.49 36.83
CA ARG A 800 -56.21 42.88 36.33
C ARG A 800 -56.31 44.37 35.93
N SER A 801 -56.75 44.64 34.71
CA SER A 801 -57.60 45.79 34.37
C SER A 801 -58.52 45.43 33.20
N ALA A 802 -59.78 45.87 33.30
CA ALA A 802 -60.92 45.39 32.52
C ALA A 802 -60.97 45.94 31.08
N GLY A 803 -61.51 45.13 30.16
CA GLY A 803 -61.89 45.55 28.80
C GLY A 803 -61.60 44.47 27.75
N GLY A 804 -62.62 43.71 27.36
CA GLY A 804 -62.50 42.64 26.36
C GLY A 804 -62.15 43.17 24.97
N ALA A 805 -60.92 42.89 24.52
CA ALA A 805 -60.46 42.81 23.12
C ALA A 805 -58.93 42.53 23.01
N ALA A 806 -58.24 42.11 24.08
CA ALA A 806 -56.77 42.01 24.10
C ALA A 806 -56.19 40.66 23.62
N HIS A 807 -56.96 39.56 23.65
CA HIS A 807 -56.42 38.21 23.38
C HIS A 807 -55.88 38.00 21.95
N SER A 808 -56.36 38.74 20.95
CA SER A 808 -55.91 38.60 19.56
C SER A 808 -54.60 39.36 19.25
N ARG A 809 -54.32 40.48 19.94
CA ARG A 809 -53.10 41.29 19.70
C ARG A 809 -51.87 40.67 20.36
N ASP A 810 -52.04 40.07 21.54
CA ASP A 810 -50.93 39.51 22.30
C ASP A 810 -50.45 38.15 21.75
N ALA A 811 -51.36 37.34 21.19
CA ALA A 811 -51.00 36.11 20.46
C ALA A 811 -50.21 36.42 19.17
N ALA A 812 -50.53 37.53 18.49
CA ALA A 812 -49.80 38.00 17.32
C ALA A 812 -48.38 38.48 17.69
N ALA A 813 -48.21 39.17 18.82
CA ALA A 813 -46.89 39.60 19.30
C ALA A 813 -45.98 38.43 19.69
N ALA A 814 -46.52 37.37 20.31
CA ALA A 814 -45.76 36.15 20.61
C ALA A 814 -45.39 35.35 19.34
N ALA A 815 -46.26 35.35 18.32
CA ALA A 815 -45.95 34.76 17.01
C ALA A 815 -44.87 35.56 16.26
N GLU A 816 -44.90 36.89 16.33
CA GLU A 816 -43.89 37.77 15.74
C GLU A 816 -42.52 37.62 16.42
N ALA A 817 -42.50 37.53 17.76
CA ALA A 817 -41.29 37.23 18.54
C ALA A 817 -40.66 35.88 18.14
N ARG A 818 -41.50 34.83 17.98
CA ARG A 818 -41.06 33.52 17.46
C ARG A 818 -40.50 33.63 16.05
N HIS A 819 -41.20 34.30 15.15
CA HIS A 819 -40.73 34.44 13.76
C HIS A 819 -39.38 35.18 13.69
N ALA A 820 -39.21 36.23 14.49
CA ALA A 820 -37.95 36.95 14.61
C ALA A 820 -36.82 36.07 15.19
N PHE A 821 -37.12 35.25 16.20
CA PHE A 821 -36.17 34.30 16.78
C PHE A 821 -35.74 33.22 15.78
N HIS A 822 -36.69 32.59 15.07
CA HIS A 822 -36.38 31.62 14.00
C HIS A 822 -35.59 32.26 12.84
N GLY A 823 -35.90 33.51 12.49
CA GLY A 823 -35.11 34.28 11.52
C GLY A 823 -33.66 34.47 11.96
N PHE A 824 -33.42 34.71 13.25
CA PHE A 824 -32.07 34.74 13.83
C PHE A 824 -31.39 33.36 13.83
N LEU A 825 -32.11 32.29 14.18
CA LEU A 825 -31.56 30.92 14.09
C LEU A 825 -31.07 30.58 12.68
N ALA A 826 -31.75 31.08 11.64
CA ALA A 826 -31.37 30.88 10.24
C ALA A 826 -30.09 31.64 9.81
N THR A 827 -29.65 32.66 10.57
CA THR A 827 -28.44 33.42 10.27
C THR A 827 -27.19 32.85 10.95
N LEU A 828 -27.33 31.87 11.85
CA LEU A 828 -26.20 31.23 12.52
C LEU A 828 -25.31 30.48 11.51
N ARG A 829 -24.00 30.70 11.62
CA ARG A 829 -22.98 30.07 10.74
C ARG A 829 -21.79 29.52 11.52
N GLU A 830 -21.57 29.96 12.75
CA GLU A 830 -20.39 29.62 13.55
C GLU A 830 -20.67 28.38 14.42
N PRO A 831 -19.79 27.35 14.43
CA PRO A 831 -20.08 26.09 15.11
C PRO A 831 -20.31 26.19 16.62
N LEU A 832 -19.55 27.00 17.36
CA LEU A 832 -19.71 27.13 18.81
C LEU A 832 -21.07 27.74 19.18
N ALA A 833 -21.47 28.82 18.50
CA ALA A 833 -22.75 29.50 18.66
C ALA A 833 -23.92 28.57 18.32
N ILE A 834 -23.80 27.80 17.23
CA ILE A 834 -24.78 26.77 16.87
C ILE A 834 -24.87 25.71 17.98
N THR A 835 -23.76 25.19 18.47
CA THR A 835 -23.74 24.19 19.54
C THR A 835 -24.36 24.72 20.85
N VAL A 836 -24.03 25.95 21.27
CA VAL A 836 -24.60 26.56 22.47
C VAL A 836 -26.10 26.81 22.32
N MET A 837 -26.54 27.20 21.11
CA MET A 837 -27.98 27.35 20.83
C MET A 837 -28.70 26.00 20.82
N LEU A 838 -28.10 24.96 20.22
CA LEU A 838 -28.67 23.61 20.24
C LEU A 838 -28.73 23.04 21.66
N SER A 839 -27.74 23.31 22.51
CA SER A 839 -27.74 22.83 23.88
C SER A 839 -28.80 23.49 24.75
N VAL A 840 -29.08 24.79 24.56
CA VAL A 840 -30.18 25.46 25.28
C VAL A 840 -31.54 24.92 24.83
N LEU A 841 -31.75 24.73 23.53
CA LEU A 841 -33.00 24.16 22.99
C LEU A 841 -33.21 22.71 23.47
N ALA A 842 -32.16 21.89 23.42
CA ALA A 842 -32.21 20.51 23.90
C ALA A 842 -32.50 20.45 25.41
N ARG A 843 -31.90 21.34 26.20
CA ARG A 843 -32.19 21.44 27.64
C ARG A 843 -33.63 21.86 27.93
N ILE A 844 -34.14 22.87 27.23
CA ILE A 844 -35.54 23.31 27.37
C ILE A 844 -36.48 22.14 27.07
N TYR A 845 -36.23 21.39 25.99
CA TYR A 845 -37.04 20.22 25.64
C TYR A 845 -37.01 19.12 26.72
N ASN A 846 -35.83 18.73 27.20
CA ASN A 846 -35.69 17.68 28.21
C ASN A 846 -36.41 18.04 29.52
N VAL A 847 -36.34 19.32 29.95
CA VAL A 847 -37.00 19.79 31.18
C VAL A 847 -38.51 19.89 31.03
N ILE A 848 -39.05 20.21 29.85
CA ILE A 848 -40.50 20.26 29.61
C ILE A 848 -41.11 18.85 29.54
N THR A 849 -40.41 17.92 28.90
CA THR A 849 -40.92 16.57 28.60
C THR A 849 -40.77 15.61 29.78
N ASP A 850 -39.67 15.72 30.53
CA ASP A 850 -39.35 14.90 31.71
C ASP A 850 -39.49 13.37 31.48
N ASP A 851 -39.19 12.91 30.27
CA ASP A 851 -39.19 11.49 29.89
C ASP A 851 -37.75 11.04 29.53
N PRO A 852 -37.14 10.12 30.30
CA PRO A 852 -35.81 9.60 30.01
C PRO A 852 -35.73 8.76 28.72
N ALA A 853 -36.87 8.31 28.17
CA ALA A 853 -36.89 7.55 26.91
C ALA A 853 -36.60 8.43 25.69
N THR A 854 -37.01 9.71 25.72
CA THR A 854 -36.88 10.68 24.63
C THR A 854 -35.88 11.80 24.93
N GLU A 855 -34.99 11.58 25.90
CA GLU A 855 -34.00 12.59 26.32
C GLU A 855 -32.98 12.90 25.21
N LEU A 856 -32.85 14.18 24.87
CA LEU A 856 -31.89 14.69 23.90
C LEU A 856 -30.48 14.82 24.52
N VAL A 857 -29.42 14.50 23.78
CA VAL A 857 -28.04 14.76 24.22
C VAL A 857 -27.77 16.26 24.32
N ILE A 858 -27.22 16.71 25.45
CA ILE A 858 -26.88 18.11 25.69
C ILE A 858 -25.37 18.26 25.80
N GLU A 859 -24.76 19.00 24.88
CA GLU A 859 -23.40 19.51 25.05
C GLU A 859 -23.39 20.70 26.01
N TYR A 860 -22.36 20.83 26.84
CA TYR A 860 -22.25 21.92 27.82
C TYR A 860 -23.42 22.01 28.82
N LEU A 861 -23.96 20.87 29.26
CA LEU A 861 -25.10 20.78 30.19
C LEU A 861 -25.00 21.72 31.41
N ALA A 862 -23.79 21.90 31.97
CA ALA A 862 -23.55 22.76 33.13
C ALA A 862 -23.87 24.26 32.91
N LEU A 863 -24.09 24.69 31.67
CA LEU A 863 -24.49 26.08 31.34
C LEU A 863 -25.94 26.40 31.68
N TRP A 864 -26.80 25.39 31.87
CA TRP A 864 -28.25 25.60 31.89
C TRP A 864 -28.90 25.18 33.21
N PRO A 865 -30.04 25.78 33.59
CA PRO A 865 -30.75 25.45 34.83
C PRO A 865 -31.24 24.00 34.93
N GLY A 866 -31.43 23.56 36.17
CA GLY A 866 -31.97 22.25 36.56
C GLY A 866 -33.45 22.03 36.25
N GLY A 867 -34.27 23.09 36.29
CA GLY A 867 -35.73 23.00 36.17
C GLY A 867 -36.38 24.32 35.76
N VAL A 868 -37.66 24.27 35.41
CA VAL A 868 -38.49 25.38 34.91
C VAL A 868 -39.79 25.48 35.73
N SER A 869 -40.31 26.68 35.96
CA SER A 869 -41.65 26.89 36.50
C SER A 869 -42.70 26.87 35.39
N ALA A 870 -43.91 26.36 35.69
CA ALA A 870 -45.03 26.28 34.75
C ALA A 870 -44.77 25.43 33.47
N LEU A 871 -44.45 24.13 33.63
CA LEU A 871 -44.18 23.23 32.50
C LEU A 871 -45.34 23.17 31.48
N SER A 872 -46.60 23.19 31.96
CA SER A 872 -47.79 23.10 31.10
C SER A 872 -48.01 24.32 30.20
N SER A 873 -47.31 25.44 30.44
CA SER A 873 -47.41 26.64 29.63
C SER A 873 -46.43 26.67 28.45
N HIS A 874 -45.64 25.62 28.20
CA HIS A 874 -44.64 25.61 27.13
C HIS A 874 -44.94 24.53 26.09
N ASN A 875 -44.52 24.73 24.84
CA ASN A 875 -44.76 23.79 23.74
C ASN A 875 -43.49 23.04 23.34
N ALA A 876 -43.33 21.81 23.82
CA ALA A 876 -42.17 20.96 23.51
C ALA A 876 -41.99 20.69 22.01
N ARG A 877 -43.07 20.59 21.24
CA ARG A 877 -43.01 20.32 19.80
C ARG A 877 -42.39 21.48 19.03
N LEU A 878 -42.72 22.72 19.38
CA LEU A 878 -42.13 23.90 18.74
C LEU A 878 -40.63 24.03 19.03
N VAL A 879 -40.19 23.65 20.23
CA VAL A 879 -38.77 23.60 20.59
C VAL A 879 -38.04 22.54 19.75
N LEU A 880 -38.67 21.37 19.58
CA LEU A 880 -38.14 20.27 18.79
C LEU A 880 -38.02 20.62 17.29
N ASP A 881 -39.05 21.25 16.73
CA ASP A 881 -39.06 21.74 15.34
C ASP A 881 -37.98 22.82 15.13
N ALA A 882 -37.79 23.72 16.09
CA ALA A 882 -36.71 24.72 16.04
C ALA A 882 -35.31 24.08 16.08
N ALA A 883 -35.11 23.06 16.92
CA ALA A 883 -33.85 22.32 16.97
C ALA A 883 -33.57 21.57 15.66
N ALA A 884 -34.59 20.92 15.09
CA ALA A 884 -34.50 20.23 13.79
C ALA A 884 -34.11 21.20 12.66
N ASP A 885 -34.77 22.37 12.59
CA ASP A 885 -34.48 23.42 11.61
C ASP A 885 -33.01 23.91 11.67
N VAL A 886 -32.48 24.10 12.87
CA VAL A 886 -31.09 24.52 13.09
C VAL A 886 -30.13 23.43 12.66
N LEU A 887 -30.41 22.17 13.02
CA LEU A 887 -29.59 21.00 12.67
C LEU A 887 -29.56 20.76 11.16
N GLU A 888 -30.70 20.85 10.48
CA GLU A 888 -30.77 20.64 9.03
C GLU A 888 -29.93 21.68 8.28
N ARG A 889 -30.00 22.96 8.68
CA ARG A 889 -29.19 24.04 8.08
C ARG A 889 -27.71 23.90 8.43
N SER A 890 -27.40 23.58 9.68
CA SER A 890 -26.01 23.51 10.15
C SER A 890 -25.26 22.30 9.56
N LEU A 891 -25.92 21.15 9.41
CA LEU A 891 -25.33 19.96 8.80
C LEU A 891 -25.17 20.07 7.28
N ARG A 892 -25.89 20.96 6.59
CA ARG A 892 -25.58 21.33 5.19
C ARG A 892 -24.23 22.05 5.07
N LEU A 893 -23.85 22.82 6.10
CA LEU A 893 -22.57 23.54 6.14
C LEU A 893 -21.43 22.68 6.73
N TYR A 894 -21.75 21.84 7.72
CA TYR A 894 -20.80 21.00 8.45
C TYR A 894 -21.28 19.55 8.52
N PRO A 895 -21.26 18.81 7.39
CA PRO A 895 -21.90 17.50 7.28
C PRO A 895 -21.30 16.40 8.18
N TYR A 896 -20.05 16.57 8.62
CA TYR A 896 -19.32 15.57 9.41
C TYR A 896 -19.29 15.86 10.92
N ASN A 897 -20.09 16.81 11.41
CA ASN A 897 -20.16 17.08 12.86
C ASN A 897 -20.91 15.94 13.58
N THR A 898 -20.16 15.10 14.29
CA THR A 898 -20.66 13.88 14.95
C THR A 898 -21.68 14.16 16.06
N SER A 899 -21.43 15.19 16.86
CA SER A 899 -22.31 15.61 17.96
C SER A 899 -23.67 16.09 17.47
N TRP A 900 -23.67 16.89 16.40
CA TRP A 900 -24.92 17.38 15.80
C TRP A 900 -25.70 16.26 15.13
N LEU A 901 -25.04 15.33 14.43
CA LEU A 901 -25.69 14.14 13.88
C LEU A 901 -26.32 13.27 14.96
N ARG A 902 -25.67 13.13 16.12
CA ARG A 902 -26.22 12.40 17.27
C ARG A 902 -27.45 13.08 17.83
N LEU A 903 -27.35 14.38 18.14
CA LEU A 903 -28.49 15.17 18.61
C LEU A 903 -29.64 15.14 17.61
N TYR A 904 -29.35 15.18 16.31
CA TYR A 904 -30.39 15.09 15.29
C TYR A 904 -31.09 13.73 15.27
N GLY A 905 -30.36 12.65 15.55
CA GLY A 905 -30.95 11.35 15.82
C GLY A 905 -31.90 11.36 17.01
N ASP A 906 -31.51 12.02 18.12
CA ASP A 906 -32.38 12.15 19.30
C ASP A 906 -33.65 12.95 18.98
N VAL A 907 -33.51 14.04 18.22
CA VAL A 907 -34.62 14.92 17.79
C VAL A 907 -35.63 14.16 16.92
N GLU A 908 -35.16 13.39 15.93
CA GLU A 908 -36.05 12.59 15.08
C GLU A 908 -36.69 11.42 15.86
N ALA A 909 -35.97 10.83 16.83
CA ALA A 909 -36.53 9.80 17.71
C ALA A 909 -37.65 10.37 18.60
N ALA A 910 -37.42 11.53 19.22
CA ALA A 910 -38.39 12.28 20.01
C ALA A 910 -39.59 12.75 19.18
N ALA A 911 -39.41 13.02 17.88
CA ALA A 911 -40.49 13.35 16.94
C ALA A 911 -41.32 12.12 16.50
N GLY A 912 -40.99 10.91 16.99
CA GLY A 912 -41.69 9.67 16.63
C GLY A 912 -41.29 9.08 15.28
N ARG A 913 -40.09 9.41 14.75
CA ARG A 913 -39.58 8.93 13.45
C ARG A 913 -38.33 8.06 13.60
N PRO A 914 -38.47 6.79 14.04
CA PRO A 914 -37.33 5.93 14.39
C PRO A 914 -36.42 5.59 13.19
N ALA A 915 -36.95 5.49 11.97
CA ALA A 915 -36.14 5.23 10.78
C ALA A 915 -35.21 6.42 10.43
N ALA A 916 -35.73 7.65 10.51
CA ALA A 916 -34.92 8.85 10.32
C ALA A 916 -33.86 9.00 11.42
N ALA A 917 -34.23 8.71 12.68
CA ALA A 917 -33.31 8.69 13.81
C ALA A 917 -32.16 7.68 13.60
N LEU A 918 -32.49 6.45 13.21
CA LEU A 918 -31.50 5.40 12.91
C LEU A 918 -30.51 5.86 11.84
N ARG A 919 -30.99 6.47 10.76
CA ARG A 919 -30.15 7.04 9.71
C ARG A 919 -29.16 8.06 10.27
N ARG A 920 -29.61 9.00 11.11
CA ARG A 920 -28.74 10.03 11.70
C ARG A 920 -27.71 9.44 12.66
N TYR A 921 -28.08 8.46 13.48
CA TYR A 921 -27.13 7.76 14.36
C TYR A 921 -26.05 7.01 13.57
N LEU A 922 -26.43 6.32 12.49
CA LEU A 922 -25.46 5.62 11.63
C LEU A 922 -24.53 6.61 10.91
N CYS A 923 -25.04 7.75 10.43
CA CYS A 923 -24.20 8.83 9.90
C CYS A 923 -23.21 9.36 10.95
N SER A 924 -23.65 9.56 12.20
CA SER A 924 -22.78 9.99 13.30
C SER A 924 -21.66 8.99 13.57
N LEU A 925 -22.01 7.70 13.65
CA LEU A 925 -21.04 6.61 13.84
C LEU A 925 -20.05 6.54 12.66
N ALA A 926 -20.52 6.66 11.42
CA ALA A 926 -19.67 6.64 10.23
C ALA A 926 -18.67 7.82 10.18
N ALA A 927 -19.16 9.03 10.45
CA ALA A 927 -18.34 10.24 10.47
C ALA A 927 -17.27 10.19 11.59
N GLY A 928 -17.63 9.68 12.78
CA GLY A 928 -16.71 9.59 13.92
C GLY A 928 -15.68 8.46 13.84
N SER A 929 -15.82 7.53 12.92
CA SER A 929 -14.99 6.31 12.80
C SER A 929 -14.23 6.17 11.49
N TRP A 930 -14.32 7.18 10.61
CA TRP A 930 -13.77 7.15 9.25
C TRP A 930 -14.31 5.95 8.47
N HIS A 931 -15.64 5.88 8.37
CA HIS A 931 -16.34 4.74 7.77
C HIS A 931 -15.98 3.40 8.42
N PHE A 932 -16.00 3.40 9.76
CA PHE A 932 -15.80 2.24 10.62
C PHE A 932 -14.40 1.61 10.54
N ALA A 933 -13.40 2.40 10.14
CA ALA A 933 -12.00 2.00 10.20
C ALA A 933 -11.45 1.99 11.64
N LYS A 934 -12.03 2.77 12.55
CA LYS A 934 -11.60 2.88 13.95
C LYS A 934 -12.77 3.00 14.93
N ARG A 935 -12.52 2.79 16.23
CA ARG A 935 -13.51 3.01 17.28
C ARG A 935 -13.73 4.47 17.63
N ALA A 936 -14.97 4.94 17.52
CA ALA A 936 -15.38 6.24 18.05
C ALA A 936 -15.59 6.17 19.58
N PRO A 937 -15.19 7.20 20.36
CA PRO A 937 -15.30 7.18 21.83
C PRO A 937 -16.73 6.98 22.36
N ASP A 938 -17.71 7.62 21.72
CA ASP A 938 -19.12 7.59 22.15
C ASP A 938 -19.96 6.50 21.43
N GLU A 939 -19.30 5.51 20.84
CA GLU A 939 -19.97 4.50 20.04
C GLU A 939 -21.01 3.73 20.84
N GLY A 940 -20.67 3.26 22.04
CA GLY A 940 -21.58 2.46 22.86
C GLY A 940 -22.89 3.20 23.18
N ALA A 941 -22.80 4.49 23.53
CA ALA A 941 -23.96 5.32 23.82
C ALA A 941 -24.84 5.54 22.59
N THR A 942 -24.23 5.74 21.42
CA THR A 942 -24.95 5.94 20.15
C THR A 942 -25.55 4.62 19.63
N ALA A 943 -24.83 3.50 19.81
CA ALA A 943 -25.31 2.15 19.48
C ALA A 943 -26.54 1.75 20.29
N ARG A 944 -26.59 2.09 21.59
CA ARG A 944 -27.79 1.89 22.42
C ARG A 944 -29.02 2.63 21.86
N ARG A 945 -28.84 3.87 21.39
CA ARG A 945 -29.92 4.64 20.76
C ARG A 945 -30.35 4.03 19.42
N ALA A 946 -29.39 3.62 18.60
CA ALA A 946 -29.64 2.94 17.33
C ALA A 946 -30.37 1.60 17.54
N ALA A 947 -30.00 0.82 18.55
CA ALA A 947 -30.66 -0.45 18.88
C ALA A 947 -32.14 -0.26 19.22
N ARG A 948 -32.49 0.77 20.00
CA ARG A 948 -33.90 1.13 20.26
C ARG A 948 -34.67 1.47 18.99
N CYS A 949 -34.03 2.18 18.06
CA CYS A 949 -34.63 2.50 16.76
C CYS A 949 -34.81 1.25 15.89
N CYS A 950 -33.84 0.34 15.89
CA CYS A 950 -33.94 -0.94 15.18
C CYS A 950 -35.15 -1.76 15.68
N VAL A 951 -35.37 -1.86 16.99
CA VAL A 951 -36.56 -2.51 17.56
C VAL A 951 -37.84 -1.83 17.07
N ALA A 952 -37.91 -0.49 17.10
CA ALA A 952 -39.09 0.26 16.65
C ALA A 952 -39.40 0.12 15.14
N VAL A 953 -38.40 -0.25 14.32
CA VAL A 953 -38.54 -0.48 12.87
C VAL A 953 -38.79 -1.97 12.55
N GLY A 954 -38.85 -2.85 13.57
CA GLY A 954 -39.06 -4.30 13.38
C GLY A 954 -37.77 -5.09 13.10
N ALA A 955 -36.61 -4.57 13.51
CA ALA A 955 -35.29 -5.17 13.29
C ALA A 955 -34.61 -5.64 14.60
N PRO A 956 -35.11 -6.70 15.26
CA PRO A 956 -34.60 -7.13 16.57
C PRO A 956 -33.23 -7.80 16.54
N THR A 957 -32.87 -8.50 15.46
CA THR A 957 -31.54 -9.15 15.34
C THR A 957 -30.45 -8.11 15.14
N ALA A 958 -30.72 -7.09 14.33
CA ALA A 958 -29.85 -5.92 14.19
C ALA A 958 -29.69 -5.19 15.54
N ALA A 959 -30.77 -5.04 16.30
CA ALA A 959 -30.73 -4.44 17.64
C ALA A 959 -29.87 -5.28 18.61
N ALA A 960 -30.04 -6.60 18.63
CA ALA A 960 -29.22 -7.50 19.44
C ALA A 960 -27.74 -7.44 19.05
N ALA A 961 -27.44 -7.37 17.75
CA ALA A 961 -26.09 -7.21 17.24
C ALA A 961 -25.49 -5.81 17.54
N LEU A 962 -26.30 -4.78 17.81
CA LEU A 962 -25.81 -3.48 18.26
C LEU A 962 -25.48 -3.46 19.76
N CYS A 963 -26.07 -4.36 20.56
CA CYS A 963 -25.84 -4.44 22.01
C CYS A 963 -24.44 -4.97 22.40
N GLN A 964 -23.64 -5.51 21.48
CA GLN A 964 -22.24 -5.90 21.70
C GLN A 964 -21.23 -4.76 21.51
N LEU A 965 -21.66 -3.58 21.03
CA LEU A 965 -20.77 -2.43 20.76
C LEU A 965 -20.31 -1.64 21.99
N PRO A 966 -21.08 -1.52 23.09
CA PRO A 966 -20.56 -0.95 24.33
C PRO A 966 -19.40 -1.79 24.90
N ASP A 967 -18.59 -1.22 25.80
CA ASP A 967 -17.45 -1.93 26.40
C ASP A 967 -17.89 -3.18 27.18
N GLU A 968 -19.04 -3.09 27.84
CA GLU A 968 -19.75 -4.22 28.41
C GLU A 968 -21.01 -4.48 27.58
N PRO A 969 -21.15 -5.67 26.94
CA PRO A 969 -22.33 -5.98 26.15
C PRO A 969 -23.64 -5.90 26.95
N ASP A 970 -24.65 -5.25 26.40
CA ASP A 970 -25.97 -5.10 27.01
C ASP A 970 -26.81 -6.38 26.80
N TYR A 971 -26.55 -7.44 27.58
CA TYR A 971 -27.18 -8.76 27.40
C TYR A 971 -28.70 -8.77 27.57
N THR A 972 -29.24 -8.07 28.56
CA THR A 972 -30.68 -8.06 28.87
C THR A 972 -31.55 -7.61 27.69
N PRO A 973 -31.30 -6.44 27.05
CA PRO A 973 -32.04 -6.07 25.85
C PRO A 973 -31.72 -6.98 24.66
N ALA A 974 -30.48 -7.43 24.50
CA ALA A 974 -30.11 -8.32 23.40
C ALA A 974 -30.88 -9.65 23.43
N PHE A 975 -30.98 -10.29 24.60
CA PHE A 975 -31.73 -11.54 24.77
C PHE A 975 -33.23 -11.34 24.53
N LYS A 976 -33.80 -10.20 24.95
CA LYS A 976 -35.20 -9.87 24.65
C LYS A 976 -35.44 -9.74 23.15
N CYS A 977 -34.53 -9.09 22.42
CA CYS A 977 -34.63 -8.96 20.97
C CYS A 977 -34.49 -10.31 20.27
N LEU A 978 -33.51 -11.14 20.65
CA LEU A 978 -33.35 -12.50 20.10
C LEU A 978 -34.55 -13.43 20.44
N ALA A 979 -35.23 -13.16 21.55
CA ALA A 979 -36.43 -13.88 21.99
C ALA A 979 -37.69 -13.56 21.15
N GLU A 980 -37.69 -12.48 20.35
CA GLU A 980 -38.84 -12.15 19.49
C GLU A 980 -39.16 -13.26 18.47
N LYS A 981 -40.45 -13.37 18.14
CA LYS A 981 -40.94 -14.36 17.16
C LYS A 981 -40.46 -13.97 15.77
N THR A 982 -40.01 -14.96 15.01
CA THR A 982 -39.50 -14.78 13.64
C THR A 982 -40.48 -14.16 12.66
N GLY A 983 -41.79 -14.36 12.86
CA GLY A 983 -42.82 -13.73 12.04
C GLY A 983 -42.98 -12.21 12.26
N ASN A 984 -42.40 -11.67 13.33
CA ASN A 984 -42.46 -10.24 13.67
C ASN A 984 -41.15 -9.50 13.31
N ALA A 985 -40.11 -10.22 12.88
CA ALA A 985 -38.81 -9.65 12.53
C ALA A 985 -38.71 -9.40 11.02
N SER A 986 -38.36 -8.18 10.63
CA SER A 986 -38.20 -7.75 9.23
C SER A 986 -36.74 -7.49 8.83
N ASP A 987 -35.77 -8.09 9.53
CA ASP A 987 -34.33 -7.81 9.37
C ASP A 987 -33.48 -8.99 8.89
N ALA A 988 -34.06 -10.01 8.25
CA ALA A 988 -33.29 -11.14 7.69
C ALA A 988 -32.27 -11.73 8.71
N MET A 989 -32.78 -12.11 9.89
CA MET A 989 -32.01 -12.50 11.09
C MET A 989 -30.73 -13.31 10.82
N ASP A 990 -30.78 -14.26 9.89
CA ASP A 990 -29.69 -15.18 9.61
C ASP A 990 -28.49 -14.59 8.84
N ALA A 991 -28.64 -13.38 8.31
CA ALA A 991 -27.55 -12.60 7.70
C ALA A 991 -26.64 -11.95 8.77
N TYR A 992 -27.16 -11.70 9.98
CA TYR A 992 -26.44 -10.97 11.03
C TYR A 992 -25.57 -11.86 11.95
N TYR A 993 -25.71 -13.19 11.94
CA TYR A 993 -24.87 -14.04 12.81
C TYR A 993 -23.38 -13.92 12.49
N GLY A 994 -23.03 -13.69 11.21
CA GLY A 994 -21.63 -13.44 10.79
C GLY A 994 -21.05 -12.10 11.24
N THR A 995 -21.86 -11.26 11.90
CA THR A 995 -21.45 -9.97 12.47
C THR A 995 -21.46 -9.95 14.00
N ILE A 996 -21.90 -11.02 14.65
CA ILE A 996 -21.85 -11.17 16.11
C ILE A 996 -20.50 -11.79 16.48
N TRP A 997 -19.74 -11.16 17.37
CA TRP A 997 -18.47 -11.73 17.88
C TRP A 997 -18.58 -12.20 19.33
N ASP A 998 -19.63 -11.80 20.04
CA ASP A 998 -19.92 -12.29 21.37
C ASP A 998 -20.44 -13.74 21.34
N GLY A 999 -19.71 -14.65 21.99
CA GLY A 999 -20.05 -16.07 22.05
C GLY A 999 -21.39 -16.33 22.75
N THR A 1000 -21.68 -15.60 23.83
CA THR A 1000 -22.91 -15.74 24.62
C THR A 1000 -24.15 -15.39 23.79
N LEU A 1001 -24.09 -14.30 23.01
CA LEU A 1001 -25.18 -13.92 22.11
C LEU A 1001 -25.44 -15.00 21.03
N LEU A 1002 -24.38 -15.59 20.48
CA LEU A 1002 -24.51 -16.67 19.49
C LEU A 1002 -25.09 -17.95 20.10
N GLU A 1003 -24.65 -18.34 21.30
CA GLU A 1003 -25.21 -19.49 22.04
C GLU A 1003 -26.71 -19.32 22.32
N VAL A 1004 -27.10 -18.13 22.77
CA VAL A 1004 -28.50 -17.80 23.05
C VAL A 1004 -29.33 -17.79 21.77
N ALA A 1005 -28.79 -17.28 20.66
CA ALA A 1005 -29.45 -17.37 19.35
C ALA A 1005 -29.67 -18.84 18.95
N VAL A 1006 -28.64 -19.69 19.06
CA VAL A 1006 -28.74 -21.13 18.79
C VAL A 1006 -29.82 -21.78 19.65
N ALA A 1007 -29.86 -21.48 20.95
CA ALA A 1007 -30.85 -22.03 21.88
C ALA A 1007 -32.28 -21.61 21.51
N PHE A 1008 -32.52 -20.35 21.15
CA PHE A 1008 -33.84 -19.89 20.73
C PHE A 1008 -34.29 -20.52 19.40
N HIS A 1009 -33.41 -20.62 18.40
CA HIS A 1009 -33.76 -21.31 17.15
C HIS A 1009 -34.02 -22.80 17.36
N ALA A 1010 -33.29 -23.46 18.26
CA ALA A 1010 -33.56 -24.85 18.63
C ALA A 1010 -34.94 -25.03 19.28
N ARG A 1011 -35.31 -24.16 20.22
CA ARG A 1011 -36.63 -24.18 20.89
C ARG A 1011 -37.79 -23.93 19.93
N ARG A 1012 -37.57 -23.12 18.88
CA ARG A 1012 -38.59 -22.79 17.85
C ARG A 1012 -38.66 -23.81 16.70
N GLY A 1013 -37.77 -24.81 16.67
CA GLY A 1013 -37.72 -25.79 15.58
C GLY A 1013 -37.11 -25.26 14.28
N GLU A 1014 -36.33 -24.17 14.32
CA GLU A 1014 -35.80 -23.48 13.15
C GLU A 1014 -34.42 -24.02 12.72
N GLY A 1015 -34.39 -25.25 12.21
CA GLY A 1015 -33.16 -25.98 11.91
C GLY A 1015 -32.16 -25.24 11.01
N GLY A 1016 -32.63 -24.56 9.96
CA GLY A 1016 -31.77 -23.82 9.02
C GLY A 1016 -31.06 -22.63 9.67
N ARG A 1017 -31.75 -21.83 10.48
CA ARG A 1017 -31.15 -20.68 11.20
C ARG A 1017 -30.25 -21.13 12.33
N ARG A 1018 -30.66 -22.19 13.05
CA ARG A 1018 -29.81 -22.86 14.05
C ARG A 1018 -28.48 -23.29 13.44
N ALA A 1019 -28.48 -23.95 12.29
CA ALA A 1019 -27.25 -24.39 11.64
C ALA A 1019 -26.32 -23.22 11.26
N ARG A 1020 -26.87 -22.10 10.78
CA ARG A 1020 -26.06 -20.89 10.50
C ARG A 1020 -25.49 -20.24 11.75
N ALA A 1021 -26.28 -20.14 12.83
CA ALA A 1021 -25.80 -19.61 14.10
C ALA A 1021 -24.71 -20.51 14.73
N VAL A 1022 -24.86 -21.84 14.67
CA VAL A 1022 -23.82 -22.80 15.08
C VAL A 1022 -22.55 -22.65 14.24
N LYS A 1023 -22.68 -22.49 12.92
CA LYS A 1023 -21.52 -22.23 12.05
C LYS A 1023 -20.81 -20.93 12.41
N ALA A 1024 -21.55 -19.87 12.74
CA ALA A 1024 -20.97 -18.61 13.17
C ALA A 1024 -20.26 -18.71 14.53
N ALA A 1025 -20.82 -19.47 15.48
CA ALA A 1025 -20.22 -19.76 16.78
C ALA A 1025 -18.96 -20.64 16.68
N GLY A 1026 -18.94 -21.60 15.74
CA GLY A 1026 -17.80 -22.47 15.48
C GLY A 1026 -16.67 -21.83 14.65
N ALA A 1027 -16.70 -20.52 14.40
CA ALA A 1027 -15.65 -19.82 13.69
C ALA A 1027 -14.36 -19.79 14.53
N LEU A 1028 -13.24 -20.23 13.95
CA LEU A 1028 -11.95 -20.34 14.66
C LEU A 1028 -11.48 -19.01 15.27
N GLU A 1029 -11.80 -17.90 14.62
CA GLU A 1029 -11.49 -16.53 15.09
C GLU A 1029 -12.21 -16.15 16.39
N LEU A 1030 -13.33 -16.80 16.73
CA LEU A 1030 -14.11 -16.57 17.95
C LEU A 1030 -13.81 -17.58 19.07
N ASN A 1031 -12.79 -18.42 18.91
CA ASN A 1031 -12.42 -19.37 19.95
C ASN A 1031 -12.02 -18.62 21.23
N ALA A 1032 -12.68 -18.95 22.35
CA ALA A 1032 -12.41 -18.34 23.65
C ALA A 1032 -10.96 -18.54 24.14
N ASN A 1033 -10.26 -19.56 23.61
CA ASN A 1033 -8.86 -19.83 23.90
C ASN A 1033 -7.87 -19.02 23.04
N ASN A 1034 -8.35 -18.22 22.09
CA ASN A 1034 -7.49 -17.33 21.30
C ASN A 1034 -6.88 -16.24 22.18
N SER A 1035 -5.72 -15.70 21.77
CA SER A 1035 -5.16 -14.51 22.40
C SER A 1035 -6.09 -13.31 22.26
N GLU A 1036 -5.98 -12.35 23.18
CA GLU A 1036 -6.79 -11.13 23.14
C GLU A 1036 -6.63 -10.36 21.83
N ASP A 1037 -5.44 -10.39 21.21
CA ASP A 1037 -5.21 -9.68 19.94
C ASP A 1037 -6.07 -10.25 18.80
N ILE A 1038 -6.19 -11.58 18.73
CA ILE A 1038 -7.03 -12.25 17.73
C ILE A 1038 -8.51 -11.95 18.02
N GLN A 1039 -8.93 -12.00 19.28
CA GLN A 1039 -10.30 -11.68 19.68
C GLN A 1039 -10.66 -10.23 19.37
N ARG A 1040 -9.73 -9.29 19.64
CA ARG A 1040 -9.89 -7.87 19.33
C ARG A 1040 -10.00 -7.61 17.82
N GLU A 1041 -9.16 -8.27 17.00
CA GLU A 1041 -9.19 -8.13 15.54
C GLU A 1041 -10.46 -8.74 14.92
N ALA A 1042 -10.88 -9.90 15.42
CA ALA A 1042 -12.13 -10.54 15.01
C ALA A 1042 -13.35 -9.66 15.34
N ALA A 1043 -13.38 -9.10 16.55
CA ALA A 1043 -14.41 -8.14 16.96
C ALA A 1043 -14.39 -6.88 16.09
N ALA A 1044 -13.21 -6.29 15.82
CA ALA A 1044 -13.07 -5.11 14.98
C ALA A 1044 -13.58 -5.35 13.55
N THR A 1045 -13.23 -6.50 12.96
CA THR A 1045 -13.66 -6.88 11.60
C THR A 1045 -15.17 -7.09 11.53
N ARG A 1046 -15.75 -7.84 12.48
CA ARG A 1046 -17.19 -8.13 12.52
C ARG A 1046 -18.01 -6.89 12.85
N ARG A 1047 -17.50 -6.01 13.70
CA ARG A 1047 -18.06 -4.68 13.97
C ARG A 1047 -18.11 -3.80 12.73
N ALA A 1048 -16.99 -3.66 12.00
CA ALA A 1048 -16.96 -2.87 10.78
C ALA A 1048 -17.95 -3.42 9.75
N ARG A 1049 -18.05 -4.76 9.63
CA ARG A 1049 -19.03 -5.43 8.79
C ARG A 1049 -20.47 -5.10 9.21
N LEU A 1050 -20.81 -5.20 10.50
CA LEU A 1050 -22.13 -4.86 11.03
C LEU A 1050 -22.54 -3.43 10.67
N LEU A 1051 -21.68 -2.46 11.01
CA LEU A 1051 -21.99 -1.04 10.87
C LEU A 1051 -22.07 -0.61 9.40
N ARG A 1052 -21.21 -1.17 8.52
CA ARG A 1052 -21.31 -0.96 7.07
C ARG A 1052 -22.59 -1.55 6.49
N ALA A 1053 -22.97 -2.76 6.90
CA ALA A 1053 -24.22 -3.39 6.45
C ALA A 1053 -25.44 -2.55 6.85
N LEU A 1054 -25.51 -2.09 8.10
CA LEU A 1054 -26.59 -1.20 8.56
C LEU A 1054 -26.59 0.14 7.83
N THR A 1055 -25.41 0.73 7.61
CA THR A 1055 -25.31 2.02 6.89
C THR A 1055 -25.79 1.87 5.44
N ASN A 1056 -25.38 0.82 4.74
CA ASN A 1056 -25.83 0.56 3.37
C ASN A 1056 -27.34 0.30 3.29
N GLN A 1057 -27.95 -0.24 4.34
CA GLN A 1057 -29.39 -0.51 4.38
C GLN A 1057 -30.23 0.74 4.69
N TYR A 1058 -29.79 1.60 5.62
CA TYR A 1058 -30.62 2.68 6.17
C TYR A 1058 -30.17 4.09 5.77
N VAL A 1059 -28.96 4.27 5.22
CA VAL A 1059 -28.41 5.59 4.86
C VAL A 1059 -28.37 5.83 3.35
N ALA A 1060 -28.09 4.77 2.58
CA ALA A 1060 -27.90 4.79 1.13
C ALA A 1060 -29.12 5.30 0.34
#